data_AF-A0A537TTI3-F1
#
_entry.id   AF-A0A537TTI3-F1
#
_cell.length_a   1.000
_cell.length_b   1.000
_cell.length_c   1.000
_cell.angle_alpha   90.00
_cell.angle_beta   90.00
_cell.angle_gamma   90.00
#
_symmetry.space_group_name_H-M   'P 1'
#
loop_
_entity.id
_entity.type
_entity.pdbx_description
1 polymer ?
#
loop_
_entity_poly.entity_id
_entity_poly.type
_entity_poly.pdbx_seq_one_letter_code
_entity_poly.pdbx_strand_id
1 'polypeptide(L)'
;MFIQHFSSLQFLTYAAFFSVIVAALFKFVPGRRPPVRTTPYPRGELHAHDRKVAKYFVAGGFFLVLGSVHMAIKNVPWVAEWLARAGYAGHLVRDLSNTHMMIVGGGTLLATGLCWYILPRVVGRPLASDGLAQCAFWFTVVGLIVFYIALIANGIAMAHWTEQGWGYEYAKYRMGKWYKVPVGMGAGVMGLGYWCFATNVVVTIFQSRLVQIPKPQRHLWKFFATGAAALTVGTVQGVIQVQPDNAYWLFRAGHAGEWIDPISHAHVNLVTGLTMLVAGAAFYLLPGLGGRAPDRRLANACFYSLFVGSLAFYSTCLYLGFHEGRLVVDRGLTPEEAEQATRLHPFLIMTSGVLMLEAFWLLLYTLFRSSRGLAPRTRTFVLAGCGALAVGTLQGPLQALPLVNEALDRGGDAGDVIVNLHAQLNMLGGLMVLLMGLVLGALLRLGSSWDERRARRAVVCVPAGIGIYYLSGIAFSALEAHRVAGGQSFAQAVTALEPWQALAMVTAAAAVLVGFAGFAAAAWSMTARPRAQARAALAATPGIFAGTIPKRVRRRSPAALAGYELPLGLMGFPGVGWLFAGFPLAASILLMAGPALTWAVIPIAFSPYAHGPLRAVGWKAELVWLPLSALLSSAFLYRAHARRRRALEGTPPRSGPLDLSRNGRRRNGAHPNGHRSGYRTRVVVALGVIVLILVSLPFLPAVAGIGSSSVRYSYQRFTPEVTGQFLATGHGAVKLFAWSDPQSDYPQDALRVHAIEVRSLVVRAPAVDNPSAYQLFDLGRGASVPIAVQARTPTTLTLVPMQRLAPGRYAFVASHEGMFGGRDYDYLTVVPPGAPVTRISDGARGTAPQIADALLPLVAALLALVFAGRLAVSAFRRPAGQKVLWALGFGLFAAAAAAEAVAHRSGWDPALFRIYYLAGGVLTVAYLGAGAAWLLLPRRRRDVMVGALVAASFAAAAAVLLAPVDTAALAGAGSARPPSNHALLGHAYLWAIALNSFGTIFLIGGSLYSIVRGRRVRTNLWIAAGAIVVALSTGLSRGGTYSFVYAGELVGVALMFYGFTFTSRPPRAAALRPEPTGSVAPVG
;
A
#
# COMPACT_ATOMS: atom_id res chain seq x y z
N MET A 1 -22.27 -13.32 -2.76
CA MET A 1 -22.17 -13.56 -1.30
C MET A 1 -21.15 -12.66 -0.59
N PHE A 2 -19.92 -12.46 -1.08
CA PHE A 2 -18.90 -11.61 -0.42
C PHE A 2 -19.21 -10.09 -0.28
N ILE A 3 -20.19 -9.54 -1.00
CA ILE A 3 -20.50 -8.09 -0.96
C ILE A 3 -21.17 -7.68 0.37
N GLN A 4 -21.83 -8.62 1.06
CA GLN A 4 -22.56 -8.33 2.30
C GLN A 4 -21.66 -8.02 3.51
N HIS A 5 -20.36 -8.33 3.44
CA HIS A 5 -19.42 -8.19 4.57
C HIS A 5 -18.41 -7.05 4.38
N PHE A 6 -18.40 -6.39 3.22
CA PHE A 6 -17.59 -5.21 3.01
C PHE A 6 -18.41 -3.97 3.30
N SER A 7 -17.88 -3.07 4.13
CA SER A 7 -18.45 -1.72 4.18
C SER A 7 -18.36 -1.09 2.79
N SER A 8 -19.32 -0.23 2.43
CA SER A 8 -19.34 0.45 1.12
C SER A 8 -18.01 1.17 0.84
N LEU A 9 -17.35 1.68 1.89
CA LEU A 9 -16.02 2.30 1.79
C LEU A 9 -14.91 1.28 1.46
N GLN A 10 -14.89 0.11 2.10
CA GLN A 10 -13.91 -0.93 1.79
C GLN A 10 -14.11 -1.47 0.38
N PHE A 11 -15.35 -1.71 -0.03
CA PHE A 11 -15.69 -2.12 -1.38
C PHE A 11 -15.23 -1.08 -2.40
N LEU A 12 -15.56 0.20 -2.21
CA LEU A 12 -15.14 1.28 -3.10
C LEU A 12 -13.62 1.45 -3.13
N THR A 13 -12.93 1.27 -2.00
CA THR A 13 -11.46 1.39 -1.92
C THR A 13 -10.77 0.24 -2.64
N TYR A 14 -11.23 -1.01 -2.45
CA TYR A 14 -10.71 -2.15 -3.19
C TYR A 14 -11.06 -2.07 -4.67
N ALA A 15 -12.31 -1.73 -5.02
CA ALA A 15 -12.72 -1.56 -6.41
C ALA A 15 -11.92 -0.44 -7.09
N ALA A 16 -11.67 0.69 -6.43
CA ALA A 16 -10.84 1.76 -6.96
C ALA A 16 -9.37 1.32 -7.10
N PHE A 17 -8.80 0.65 -6.09
CA PHE A 17 -7.44 0.13 -6.13
C PHE A 17 -7.24 -0.88 -7.27
N PHE A 18 -8.11 -1.88 -7.37
CA PHE A 18 -8.08 -2.88 -8.44
C PHE A 18 -8.37 -2.25 -9.81
N SER A 19 -9.31 -1.31 -9.91
CA SER A 19 -9.56 -0.59 -11.17
C SER A 19 -8.36 0.23 -11.62
N VAL A 20 -7.64 0.87 -10.70
CA VAL A 20 -6.40 1.60 -10.99
C VAL A 20 -5.30 0.63 -11.45
N ILE A 21 -5.13 -0.50 -10.78
CA ILE A 21 -4.15 -1.53 -11.18
C ILE A 21 -4.51 -2.08 -12.56
N VAL A 22 -5.76 -2.48 -12.78
CA VAL A 22 -6.24 -3.02 -14.05
C VAL A 22 -6.09 -1.99 -15.17
N ALA A 23 -6.52 -0.74 -14.96
CA ALA A 23 -6.33 0.33 -15.92
C ALA A 23 -4.84 0.61 -16.21
N ALA A 24 -3.98 0.57 -15.19
CA ALA A 24 -2.53 0.70 -15.36
C ALA A 24 -1.93 -0.47 -16.15
N LEU A 25 -2.41 -1.70 -15.95
CA LEU A 25 -1.98 -2.87 -16.71
C LEU A 25 -2.44 -2.80 -18.18
N PHE A 26 -3.68 -2.39 -18.43
CA PHE A 26 -4.20 -2.19 -19.80
C PHE A 26 -3.40 -1.15 -20.58
N LYS A 27 -2.82 -0.14 -19.93
CA LYS A 27 -1.91 0.82 -20.58
C LYS A 27 -0.67 0.15 -21.19
N PHE A 28 -0.22 -0.98 -20.63
CA PHE A 28 0.92 -1.73 -21.15
C PHE A 28 0.54 -2.79 -22.18
N VAL A 29 -0.75 -3.06 -22.39
CA VAL A 29 -1.24 -3.91 -23.47
C VAL A 29 -1.26 -3.08 -24.77
N PRO A 30 -0.61 -3.53 -25.86
CA PRO A 30 -0.57 -2.75 -27.09
C PRO A 30 -1.98 -2.60 -27.70
N GLY A 31 -2.51 -1.37 -27.68
CA GLY A 31 -3.87 -1.06 -28.13
C GLY A 31 -4.04 -0.83 -29.65
N ARG A 32 -2.96 -0.80 -30.44
CA ARG A 32 -3.03 -0.67 -31.91
C ARG A 32 -2.70 -1.99 -32.59
N ARG A 33 -3.51 -2.39 -33.58
CA ARG A 33 -3.25 -3.58 -34.40
C ARG A 33 -1.91 -3.40 -35.14
N PRO A 34 -0.92 -4.28 -34.96
CA PRO A 34 0.33 -4.20 -35.70
C PRO A 34 0.06 -4.37 -37.20
N PRO A 35 0.82 -3.71 -38.09
CA PRO A 35 0.72 -3.95 -39.52
C PRO A 35 1.17 -5.38 -39.86
N VAL A 36 0.62 -5.93 -40.95
CA VAL A 36 1.13 -7.18 -41.54
C VAL A 36 2.56 -6.92 -42.04
N ARG A 37 3.48 -7.84 -41.74
CA ARG A 37 4.87 -7.78 -42.20
C ARG A 37 5.23 -9.00 -43.00
N THR A 38 5.77 -8.78 -44.19
CA THR A 38 6.37 -9.80 -45.07
C THR A 38 7.90 -9.82 -44.96
N THR A 39 8.50 -8.82 -44.31
CA THR A 39 9.95 -8.74 -44.08
C THR A 39 10.33 -9.06 -42.62
N PRO A 40 11.50 -9.66 -42.38
CA PRO A 40 11.98 -9.94 -41.03
C PRO A 40 12.17 -8.67 -40.19
N TYR A 41 11.96 -8.78 -38.87
CA TYR A 41 12.32 -7.70 -37.95
C TYR A 41 13.84 -7.48 -37.92
N PRO A 42 14.31 -6.22 -37.81
CA PRO A 42 15.72 -5.95 -37.56
C PRO A 42 16.20 -6.68 -36.29
N ARG A 43 17.43 -7.20 -36.33
CA ARG A 43 18.03 -7.93 -35.19
C ARG A 43 17.97 -7.11 -33.89
N GLY A 44 18.23 -5.80 -33.95
CA GLY A 44 18.17 -4.92 -32.77
C GLY A 44 16.77 -4.86 -32.12
N GLU A 45 15.70 -4.88 -32.92
CA GLU A 45 14.32 -4.89 -32.41
C GLU A 45 13.96 -6.27 -31.82
N LEU A 46 14.31 -7.35 -32.53
CA LEU A 46 14.06 -8.72 -32.09
C LEU A 46 14.76 -9.04 -30.75
N HIS A 47 15.95 -8.46 -30.53
CA HIS A 47 16.80 -8.67 -29.36
C HIS A 47 16.68 -7.56 -28.31
N ALA A 48 15.70 -6.65 -28.43
CA ALA A 48 15.60 -5.46 -27.56
C ALA A 48 15.51 -5.78 -26.06
N HIS A 49 14.92 -6.94 -25.71
CA HIS A 49 14.76 -7.38 -24.33
C HIS A 49 15.94 -8.22 -23.81
N ASP A 50 16.82 -8.74 -24.66
CA ASP A 50 17.90 -9.68 -24.26
C ASP A 50 18.79 -9.11 -23.15
N ARG A 51 19.13 -7.81 -23.25
CA ARG A 51 19.92 -7.10 -22.23
C ARG A 51 19.28 -7.07 -20.83
N LYS A 52 17.96 -7.24 -20.76
CA LYS A 52 17.19 -7.22 -19.51
C LYS A 52 16.99 -8.61 -18.92
N VAL A 53 17.26 -9.68 -19.67
CA VAL A 53 17.10 -11.07 -19.20
C VAL A 53 18.07 -11.39 -18.05
N ALA A 54 19.23 -10.74 -18.01
CA ALA A 54 20.24 -10.90 -16.94
C ALA A 54 19.67 -10.73 -15.52
N LYS A 55 18.70 -9.83 -15.31
CA LYS A 55 18.10 -9.62 -13.99
C LYS A 55 17.31 -10.85 -13.50
N TYR A 56 16.70 -11.60 -14.40
CA TYR A 56 15.98 -12.84 -14.07
C TYR A 56 16.95 -13.92 -13.62
N PHE A 57 18.07 -14.09 -14.31
CA PHE A 57 19.07 -15.09 -13.97
C PHE A 57 19.79 -14.79 -12.65
N VAL A 58 20.09 -13.51 -12.41
CA VAL A 58 20.69 -13.07 -11.14
C VAL A 58 19.71 -13.19 -9.99
N ALA A 59 18.45 -12.76 -10.16
CA ALA A 59 17.43 -12.91 -9.13
C ALA A 59 17.15 -14.38 -8.83
N GLY A 60 17.02 -15.22 -9.86
CA GLY A 60 16.85 -16.67 -9.71
C GLY A 60 18.00 -17.31 -8.93
N GLY A 61 19.25 -16.99 -9.28
CA GLY A 61 20.41 -17.46 -8.51
C GLY A 61 20.40 -16.99 -7.05
N PHE A 62 20.01 -15.74 -6.78
CA PHE A 62 19.87 -15.22 -5.42
C PHE A 62 18.83 -15.98 -4.60
N PHE A 63 17.64 -16.21 -5.16
CA PHE A 63 16.57 -16.94 -4.47
C PHE A 63 16.90 -18.41 -4.24
N LEU A 64 17.62 -19.05 -5.16
CA LEU A 64 18.14 -20.41 -4.95
C LEU A 64 19.13 -20.46 -3.77
N VAL A 65 20.06 -19.51 -3.67
CA VAL A 65 20.98 -19.41 -2.53
C VAL A 65 20.22 -19.16 -1.23
N LEU A 66 19.28 -18.22 -1.23
CA LEU A 66 18.48 -17.90 -0.05
C LEU A 66 17.61 -19.09 0.39
N GLY A 67 17.01 -19.80 -0.56
CA GLY A 67 16.33 -21.07 -0.30
C GLY A 67 17.28 -22.10 0.30
N SER A 68 18.50 -22.26 -0.20
CA SER A 68 19.43 -23.25 0.37
C SER A 68 19.93 -22.89 1.76
N VAL A 69 20.07 -21.60 2.07
CA VAL A 69 20.32 -21.15 3.45
C VAL A 69 19.14 -21.54 4.33
N HIS A 70 17.91 -21.29 3.89
CA HIS A 70 16.71 -21.73 4.61
C HIS A 70 16.71 -23.25 4.80
N MET A 71 16.97 -24.02 3.73
CA MET A 71 17.07 -25.48 3.75
C MET A 71 18.11 -25.97 4.76
N ALA A 72 19.27 -25.31 4.89
CA ALA A 72 20.24 -25.68 5.91
C ALA A 72 19.71 -25.39 7.32
N ILE A 73 19.19 -24.17 7.55
CA ILE A 73 18.69 -23.71 8.86
C ILE A 73 17.56 -24.61 9.37
N LYS A 74 16.60 -24.98 8.51
CA LYS A 74 15.43 -25.77 8.92
C LYS A 74 15.75 -27.21 9.34
N ASN A 75 16.93 -27.73 8.99
CA ASN A 75 17.39 -29.08 9.35
C ASN A 75 18.40 -29.07 10.51
N VAL A 76 18.68 -27.92 11.12
CA VAL A 76 19.51 -27.84 12.33
C VAL A 76 18.73 -28.43 13.51
N PRO A 77 19.32 -29.24 14.42
CA PRO A 77 18.56 -30.08 15.35
C PRO A 77 17.48 -29.33 16.13
N TRP A 78 17.85 -28.24 16.81
CA TRP A 78 16.89 -27.48 17.62
C TRP A 78 15.80 -26.79 16.79
N VAL A 79 16.09 -26.45 15.52
CA VAL A 79 15.11 -25.87 14.60
C VAL A 79 14.19 -26.96 14.06
N ALA A 80 14.73 -28.11 13.65
CA ALA A 80 13.96 -29.25 13.14
C ALA A 80 13.00 -29.78 14.20
N GLU A 81 13.47 -29.98 15.44
CA GLU A 81 12.64 -30.37 16.57
C GLU A 81 11.55 -29.33 16.88
N TRP A 82 11.90 -28.04 16.86
CA TRP A 82 10.92 -26.96 17.07
C TRP A 82 9.84 -26.96 15.98
N LEU A 83 10.25 -27.09 14.72
CA LEU A 83 9.34 -27.18 13.58
C LEU A 83 8.43 -28.41 13.66
N ALA A 84 8.94 -29.55 14.13
CA ALA A 84 8.15 -30.76 14.34
C ALA A 84 7.11 -30.58 15.45
N ARG A 85 7.50 -29.96 16.59
CA ARG A 85 6.55 -29.63 17.67
C ARG A 85 5.49 -28.62 17.27
N ALA A 86 5.82 -27.69 16.39
CA ALA A 86 4.90 -26.69 15.87
C ALA A 86 3.84 -27.25 14.90
N GLY A 87 3.94 -28.54 14.52
CA GLY A 87 3.01 -29.20 13.59
C GLY A 87 2.86 -28.44 12.27
N TYR A 88 1.62 -28.23 11.82
CA TYR A 88 1.34 -27.54 10.57
C TYR A 88 1.82 -26.06 10.55
N ALA A 89 1.89 -25.38 11.69
CA ALA A 89 2.47 -24.03 11.75
C ALA A 89 3.97 -24.07 11.40
N GLY A 90 4.67 -25.14 11.82
CA GLY A 90 6.03 -25.45 11.40
C GLY A 90 6.15 -25.73 9.90
N HIS A 91 5.18 -26.43 9.29
CA HIS A 91 5.16 -26.69 7.84
C HIS A 91 5.14 -25.41 6.98
N LEU A 92 4.45 -24.35 7.44
CA LEU A 92 4.47 -23.04 6.77
C LEU A 92 5.89 -22.45 6.67
N VAL A 93 6.65 -22.58 7.76
CA VAL A 93 8.05 -22.13 7.84
C VAL A 93 8.94 -23.07 7.03
N ARG A 94 8.90 -24.37 7.33
CA ARG A 94 9.83 -25.40 6.82
C ARG A 94 9.73 -25.61 5.32
N ASP A 95 8.52 -25.82 4.80
CA ASP A 95 8.33 -26.43 3.48
C ASP A 95 7.71 -25.44 2.50
N LEU A 96 6.58 -24.84 2.86
CA LEU A 96 5.89 -23.88 1.99
C LEU A 96 6.78 -22.67 1.68
N SER A 97 7.37 -22.04 2.70
CA SER A 97 8.19 -20.84 2.47
C SER A 97 9.47 -21.17 1.67
N ASN A 98 10.17 -22.26 2.00
CA ASN A 98 11.37 -22.69 1.30
C ASN A 98 11.10 -23.08 -0.17
N THR A 99 10.03 -23.84 -0.41
CA THR A 99 9.65 -24.29 -1.76
C THR A 99 9.33 -23.09 -2.65
N HIS A 100 8.61 -22.08 -2.15
CA HIS A 100 8.35 -20.87 -2.96
C HIS A 100 9.64 -20.12 -3.31
N MET A 101 10.62 -20.05 -2.41
CA MET A 101 11.91 -19.43 -2.70
C MET A 101 12.67 -20.15 -3.81
N MET A 102 12.78 -21.47 -3.74
CA MET A 102 13.54 -22.23 -4.74
C MET A 102 12.78 -22.40 -6.06
N ILE A 103 11.49 -22.74 -6.02
CA ILE A 103 10.71 -23.09 -7.20
C ILE A 103 10.14 -21.86 -7.91
N VAL A 104 9.54 -20.94 -7.17
CA VAL A 104 9.04 -19.69 -7.77
C VAL A 104 10.20 -18.71 -7.96
N GLY A 105 10.94 -18.43 -6.90
CA GLY A 105 12.07 -17.49 -6.93
C GLY A 105 13.22 -17.94 -7.84
N GLY A 106 13.61 -19.21 -7.76
CA GLY A 106 14.58 -19.79 -8.68
C GLY A 106 13.94 -20.18 -10.01
N GLY A 107 13.18 -21.27 -10.01
CA GLY A 107 12.73 -21.98 -11.21
C GLY A 107 11.90 -21.10 -12.15
N THR A 108 10.86 -20.47 -11.63
CA THR A 108 9.93 -19.67 -12.46
C THR A 108 10.61 -18.43 -13.02
N LEU A 109 11.45 -17.72 -12.23
CA LEU A 109 12.20 -16.57 -12.75
C LEU A 109 13.21 -16.98 -13.83
N LEU A 110 13.96 -18.07 -13.62
CA LEU A 110 14.91 -18.57 -14.61
C LEU A 110 14.20 -18.98 -15.92
N ALA A 111 13.09 -19.73 -15.82
CA ALA A 111 12.30 -20.15 -16.98
C ALA A 111 11.65 -18.96 -17.70
N THR A 112 11.16 -17.97 -16.96
CA THR A 112 10.61 -16.73 -17.53
C THR A 112 11.68 -15.95 -18.29
N GLY A 113 12.89 -15.84 -17.72
CA GLY A 113 14.03 -15.22 -18.40
C GLY A 113 14.40 -15.92 -19.70
N LEU A 114 14.45 -17.25 -19.70
CA LEU A 114 14.66 -18.05 -20.91
C LEU A 114 13.53 -17.85 -21.93
N CYS A 115 12.26 -17.84 -21.49
CA CYS A 115 11.12 -17.58 -22.36
C CYS A 115 11.26 -16.23 -23.08
N TRP A 116 11.65 -15.17 -22.37
CA TRP A 116 11.88 -13.85 -22.99
C TRP A 116 13.01 -13.81 -24.00
N TYR A 117 14.05 -14.62 -23.81
CA TYR A 117 15.13 -14.77 -24.79
C TYR A 117 14.68 -15.59 -26.02
N ILE A 118 13.95 -16.68 -25.81
CA ILE A 118 13.66 -17.68 -26.84
C ILE A 118 12.43 -17.34 -27.67
N LEU A 119 11.33 -16.95 -27.02
CA LEU A 119 10.05 -16.76 -27.66
C LEU A 119 10.12 -15.82 -28.87
N PRO A 120 10.78 -14.63 -28.80
CA PRO A 120 10.89 -13.74 -29.94
C PRO A 120 11.52 -14.40 -31.17
N ARG A 121 12.54 -15.24 -30.94
CA ARG A 121 13.27 -15.96 -31.98
C ARG A 121 12.45 -17.10 -32.58
N VAL A 122 11.65 -17.79 -31.78
CA VAL A 122 10.74 -18.86 -32.22
C VAL A 122 9.60 -18.32 -33.09
N VAL A 123 9.02 -17.18 -32.70
CA VAL A 123 7.86 -16.60 -33.39
C VAL A 123 8.21 -15.53 -34.43
N GLY A 124 9.49 -15.17 -34.54
CA GLY A 124 10.00 -14.21 -35.53
C GLY A 124 9.58 -12.76 -35.30
N ARG A 125 9.35 -12.36 -34.04
CA ARG A 125 8.95 -10.98 -33.69
C ARG A 125 9.35 -10.58 -32.27
N PRO A 126 9.53 -9.29 -31.98
CA PRO A 126 9.76 -8.82 -30.62
C PRO A 126 8.55 -9.11 -29.71
N LEU A 127 8.82 -9.10 -28.40
CA LEU A 127 7.79 -9.16 -27.36
C LEU A 127 6.75 -8.06 -27.58
N ALA A 128 5.48 -8.39 -27.34
CA ALA A 128 4.37 -7.46 -27.54
C ALA A 128 4.46 -6.23 -26.63
N SER A 129 4.93 -6.39 -25.40
CA SER A 129 5.13 -5.29 -24.46
C SER A 129 6.35 -5.52 -23.57
N ASP A 130 7.33 -4.61 -23.66
CA ASP A 130 8.45 -4.59 -22.71
C ASP A 130 7.99 -4.16 -21.30
N GLY A 131 6.94 -3.35 -21.21
CA GLY A 131 6.34 -2.92 -19.93
C GLY A 131 5.73 -4.09 -19.16
N LEU A 132 4.92 -4.93 -19.83
CA LEU A 132 4.39 -6.15 -19.21
C LEU A 132 5.52 -7.10 -18.76
N ALA A 133 6.60 -7.22 -19.54
CA ALA A 133 7.77 -7.99 -19.12
C ALA A 133 8.51 -7.36 -17.91
N GLN A 134 8.45 -6.04 -17.70
CA GLN A 134 8.97 -5.44 -16.46
C GLN A 134 8.04 -5.71 -15.27
N CYS A 135 6.73 -5.53 -15.45
CA CYS A 135 5.72 -5.82 -14.43
C CYS A 135 5.79 -7.27 -13.98
N ALA A 136 5.88 -8.22 -14.93
CA ALA A 136 6.01 -9.64 -14.66
C ALA A 136 7.17 -9.93 -13.70
N PHE A 137 8.35 -9.36 -13.95
CA PHE A 137 9.49 -9.50 -13.06
C PHE A 137 9.25 -8.91 -11.67
N TRP A 138 8.89 -7.62 -11.61
CA TRP A 138 8.85 -6.90 -10.34
C TRP A 138 7.72 -7.37 -9.43
N PHE A 139 6.55 -7.62 -9.99
CA PHE A 139 5.42 -8.14 -9.22
C PHE A 139 5.69 -9.56 -8.71
N THR A 140 6.33 -10.42 -9.51
CA THR A 140 6.74 -11.75 -9.04
C THR A 140 7.75 -11.65 -7.89
N VAL A 141 8.82 -10.86 -8.06
CA VAL A 141 9.89 -10.73 -7.04
C VAL A 141 9.38 -10.09 -5.75
N VAL A 142 8.62 -8.99 -5.84
CA VAL A 142 8.09 -8.28 -4.67
C VAL A 142 7.02 -9.14 -3.98
N GLY A 143 6.10 -9.71 -4.75
CA GLY A 143 5.07 -10.61 -4.23
C GLY A 143 5.68 -11.81 -3.51
N LEU A 144 6.70 -12.44 -4.10
CA LEU A 144 7.42 -13.56 -3.49
C LEU A 144 8.09 -13.18 -2.17
N ILE A 145 8.76 -12.03 -2.09
CA ILE A 145 9.42 -11.60 -0.84
C ILE A 145 8.37 -11.35 0.27
N VAL A 146 7.29 -10.65 -0.05
CA VAL A 146 6.20 -10.39 0.90
C VAL A 146 5.57 -11.71 1.36
N PHE A 147 5.31 -12.62 0.42
CA PHE A 147 4.74 -13.92 0.69
C PHE A 147 5.65 -14.78 1.58
N TYR A 148 6.94 -14.85 1.27
CA TYR A 148 7.94 -15.57 2.05
C TYR A 148 8.03 -15.07 3.48
N ILE A 149 8.13 -13.75 3.67
CA ILE A 149 8.18 -13.14 5.01
C ILE A 149 6.87 -13.41 5.76
N ALA A 150 5.72 -13.30 5.08
CA ALA A 150 4.42 -13.56 5.68
C ALA A 150 4.28 -15.00 6.16
N LEU A 151 4.69 -15.99 5.35
CA LEU A 151 4.64 -17.40 5.74
C LEU A 151 5.49 -17.69 6.98
N ILE A 152 6.73 -17.18 7.01
CA ILE A 152 7.62 -17.38 8.17
C ILE A 152 7.06 -16.69 9.42
N ALA A 153 6.69 -15.41 9.32
CA ALA A 153 6.20 -14.64 10.45
C ALA A 153 4.91 -15.25 11.02
N ASN A 154 3.99 -15.67 10.14
CA ASN A 154 2.74 -16.30 10.56
C ASN A 154 2.98 -17.70 11.15
N GLY A 155 3.87 -18.50 10.56
CA GLY A 155 4.23 -19.81 11.10
C GLY A 155 4.81 -19.71 12.51
N ILE A 156 5.75 -18.80 12.75
CA ILE A 156 6.31 -18.52 14.08
C ILE A 156 5.22 -18.02 15.05
N ALA A 157 4.38 -17.10 14.60
CA ALA A 157 3.31 -16.54 15.44
C ALA A 157 2.26 -17.59 15.83
N MET A 158 1.90 -18.50 14.93
CA MET A 158 0.97 -19.60 15.23
C MET A 158 1.61 -20.68 16.09
N ALA A 159 2.90 -20.98 15.86
CA ALA A 159 3.64 -21.96 16.64
C ALA A 159 3.60 -21.64 18.15
N HIS A 160 3.68 -20.35 18.51
CA HIS A 160 3.56 -19.90 19.90
C HIS A 160 2.24 -20.34 20.57
N TRP A 161 1.13 -20.39 19.82
CA TRP A 161 -0.17 -20.84 20.33
C TRP A 161 -0.27 -22.37 20.31
N THR A 162 0.24 -23.03 19.29
CA THR A 162 0.19 -24.49 19.21
C THR A 162 1.04 -25.15 20.30
N GLU A 163 2.17 -24.55 20.67
CA GLU A 163 2.98 -24.99 21.81
C GLU A 163 2.26 -24.88 23.17
N GLN A 164 1.25 -23.99 23.27
CA GLN A 164 0.40 -23.86 24.45
C GLN A 164 -0.79 -24.84 24.45
N GLY A 165 -0.79 -25.82 23.54
CA GLY A 165 -1.85 -26.83 23.42
C GLY A 165 -3.07 -26.40 22.61
N TRP A 166 -3.05 -25.23 21.97
CA TRP A 166 -4.15 -24.79 21.11
C TRP A 166 -4.08 -25.46 19.74
N GLY A 167 -5.22 -25.89 19.21
CA GLY A 167 -5.30 -26.41 17.84
C GLY A 167 -4.89 -25.37 16.80
N TYR A 168 -4.29 -25.82 15.70
CA TYR A 168 -3.86 -24.96 14.58
C TYR A 168 -4.97 -24.02 14.09
N GLU A 169 -6.20 -24.52 13.98
CA GLU A 169 -7.36 -23.73 13.55
C GLU A 169 -7.68 -22.58 14.50
N TYR A 170 -7.57 -22.82 15.81
CA TYR A 170 -7.78 -21.77 16.79
C TYR A 170 -6.67 -20.71 16.73
N ALA A 171 -5.40 -21.14 16.57
CA ALA A 171 -4.27 -20.24 16.38
C ALA A 171 -4.46 -19.35 15.14
N LYS A 172 -4.87 -19.93 14.01
CA LYS A 172 -5.16 -19.24 12.75
C LYS A 172 -6.36 -18.29 12.86
N TYR A 173 -7.44 -18.72 13.52
CA TYR A 173 -8.59 -17.88 13.80
C TYR A 173 -8.20 -16.67 14.65
N ARG A 174 -7.40 -16.87 15.70
CA ARG A 174 -6.91 -15.80 16.58
C ARG A 174 -6.02 -14.79 15.84
N MET A 175 -5.23 -15.25 14.86
CA MET A 175 -4.46 -14.34 14.01
C MET A 175 -5.37 -13.46 13.14
N GLY A 176 -6.54 -13.95 12.73
CA GLY A 176 -7.53 -13.19 11.97
C GLY A 176 -6.94 -12.51 10.72
N LYS A 177 -7.00 -11.17 10.69
CA LYS A 177 -6.48 -10.36 9.57
C LYS A 177 -4.95 -10.36 9.45
N TRP A 178 -4.22 -10.59 10.55
CA TRP A 178 -2.75 -10.63 10.54
C TRP A 178 -2.20 -11.82 9.75
N TYR A 179 -2.93 -12.93 9.71
CA TYR A 179 -2.62 -14.03 8.81
C TYR A 179 -3.03 -13.70 7.36
N LYS A 180 -4.31 -13.33 7.17
CA LYS A 180 -4.94 -13.25 5.84
C LYS A 180 -4.35 -12.15 4.94
N VAL A 181 -4.14 -10.95 5.48
CA VAL A 181 -3.78 -9.77 4.66
C VAL A 181 -2.37 -9.88 4.07
N PRO A 182 -1.30 -10.17 4.84
CA PRO A 182 0.05 -10.23 4.28
C PRO A 182 0.24 -11.36 3.29
N VAL A 183 -0.32 -12.54 3.59
CA VAL A 183 -0.27 -13.72 2.70
C VAL A 183 -1.04 -13.44 1.41
N GLY A 184 -2.28 -12.91 1.52
CA GLY A 184 -3.09 -12.55 0.36
C GLY A 184 -2.47 -11.44 -0.50
N MET A 185 -1.82 -10.44 0.11
CA MET A 185 -1.08 -9.41 -0.62
C MET A 185 0.13 -9.98 -1.37
N GLY A 186 0.95 -10.79 -0.70
CA GLY A 186 2.12 -11.43 -1.32
C GLY A 186 1.72 -12.31 -2.51
N ALA A 187 0.72 -13.19 -2.30
CA ALA A 187 0.18 -14.06 -3.34
C ALA A 187 -0.46 -13.29 -4.49
N GLY A 188 -1.30 -12.28 -4.19
CA GLY A 188 -1.98 -11.47 -5.20
C GLY A 188 -1.02 -10.67 -6.07
N VAL A 189 -0.01 -10.02 -5.46
CA VAL A 189 1.01 -9.29 -6.22
C VAL A 189 1.84 -10.25 -7.07
N MET A 190 2.23 -11.40 -6.53
CA MET A 190 2.93 -12.43 -7.32
C MET A 190 2.08 -12.93 -8.49
N GLY A 191 0.79 -13.18 -8.29
CA GLY A 191 -0.18 -13.57 -9.31
C GLY A 191 -0.32 -12.55 -10.44
N LEU A 192 -0.37 -11.25 -10.12
CA LEU A 192 -0.32 -10.18 -11.13
C LEU A 192 0.94 -10.26 -12.00
N GLY A 193 2.06 -10.67 -11.42
CA GLY A 193 3.30 -10.94 -12.16
C GLY A 193 3.13 -12.04 -13.21
N TYR A 194 2.49 -13.15 -12.83
CA TYR A 194 2.24 -14.28 -13.74
C TYR A 194 1.24 -13.90 -14.83
N TRP A 195 0.22 -13.11 -14.51
CA TRP A 195 -0.75 -12.65 -15.51
C TRP A 195 -0.11 -11.69 -16.52
N CYS A 196 0.80 -10.82 -16.08
CA CYS A 196 1.61 -9.99 -16.97
C CYS A 196 2.48 -10.85 -17.91
N PHE A 197 3.11 -11.89 -17.37
CA PHE A 197 3.91 -12.85 -18.13
C PHE A 197 3.03 -13.53 -19.20
N ALA A 198 1.93 -14.15 -18.79
CA ALA A 198 1.08 -14.92 -19.68
C ALA A 198 0.42 -14.06 -20.75
N THR A 199 -0.10 -12.89 -20.38
CA THR A 199 -0.68 -11.93 -21.33
C THR A 199 0.34 -11.56 -22.40
N ASN A 200 1.57 -11.25 -22.01
CA ASN A 200 2.61 -10.87 -22.96
C ASN A 200 3.02 -12.04 -23.87
N VAL A 201 3.12 -13.27 -23.34
CA VAL A 201 3.37 -14.48 -24.14
C VAL A 201 2.26 -14.70 -25.16
N VAL A 202 1.00 -14.73 -24.72
CA VAL A 202 -0.18 -14.99 -25.58
C VAL A 202 -0.30 -13.92 -26.66
N VAL A 203 -0.22 -12.64 -26.30
CA VAL A 203 -0.30 -11.55 -27.28
C VAL A 203 0.86 -11.59 -28.26
N THR A 204 2.08 -11.89 -27.79
CA THR A 204 3.26 -12.05 -28.68
C THR A 204 3.05 -13.18 -29.69
N ILE A 205 2.58 -14.35 -29.23
CA ILE A 205 2.30 -15.50 -30.10
C ILE A 205 1.17 -15.18 -31.07
N PHE A 206 0.05 -14.65 -30.57
CA PHE A 206 -1.12 -14.32 -31.37
C PHE A 206 -0.78 -13.33 -32.47
N GLN A 207 -0.15 -12.22 -32.13
CA GLN A 207 0.23 -11.21 -33.11
C GLN A 207 1.37 -11.67 -34.03
N SER A 208 2.08 -12.77 -33.73
CA SER A 208 3.07 -13.35 -34.66
C SER A 208 2.43 -13.86 -35.95
N ARG A 209 1.11 -14.14 -35.97
CA ARG A 209 0.37 -14.50 -37.19
C ARG A 209 0.41 -13.43 -38.28
N LEU A 210 0.67 -12.19 -37.89
CA LEU A 210 0.78 -11.04 -38.80
C LEU A 210 2.17 -10.94 -39.46
N VAL A 211 3.12 -11.78 -39.05
CA VAL A 211 4.48 -11.81 -39.60
C VAL A 211 4.61 -13.02 -40.52
N GLN A 212 4.53 -12.77 -41.82
CA GLN A 212 4.52 -13.76 -42.89
C GLN A 212 5.95 -14.06 -43.38
N ILE A 213 6.79 -14.54 -42.47
CA ILE A 213 8.15 -15.01 -42.77
C ILE A 213 8.26 -16.50 -42.41
N PRO A 214 9.16 -17.26 -43.07
CA PRO A 214 9.46 -18.63 -42.67
C PRO A 214 9.94 -18.70 -41.21
N LYS A 215 9.32 -19.57 -40.42
CA LYS A 215 9.62 -19.78 -38.99
C LYS A 215 9.87 -21.26 -38.73
N PRO A 216 11.08 -21.78 -38.97
CA PRO A 216 11.36 -23.22 -38.95
C PRO A 216 11.04 -23.88 -37.60
N GLN A 217 11.30 -23.16 -36.50
CA GLN A 217 11.06 -23.65 -35.14
C GLN A 217 9.69 -23.24 -34.57
N ARG A 218 8.77 -22.72 -35.40
CA ARG A 218 7.46 -22.24 -34.96
C ARG A 218 6.71 -23.26 -34.12
N HIS A 219 6.81 -24.55 -34.43
CA HIS A 219 6.10 -25.61 -33.69
C HIS A 219 6.34 -25.58 -32.17
N LEU A 220 7.46 -25.02 -31.69
CA LEU A 220 7.78 -24.88 -30.27
C LEU A 220 6.95 -23.81 -29.53
N TRP A 221 6.22 -22.91 -30.22
CA TRP A 221 5.41 -21.87 -29.55
C TRP A 221 4.38 -22.46 -28.59
N LYS A 222 3.89 -23.68 -28.88
CA LYS A 222 2.86 -24.38 -28.11
C LYS A 222 3.32 -24.66 -26.68
N PHE A 223 4.58 -25.07 -26.48
CA PHE A 223 5.17 -25.24 -25.15
C PHE A 223 5.10 -23.96 -24.32
N PHE A 224 5.47 -22.82 -24.91
CA PHE A 224 5.46 -21.54 -24.22
C PHE A 224 4.03 -21.03 -23.94
N ALA A 225 3.10 -21.21 -24.88
CA ALA A 225 1.70 -20.86 -24.68
C ALA A 225 1.05 -21.70 -23.58
N THR A 226 1.22 -23.02 -23.62
CA THR A 226 0.68 -23.95 -22.61
C THR A 226 1.30 -23.68 -21.25
N GLY A 227 2.62 -23.51 -21.17
CA GLY A 227 3.29 -23.20 -19.90
C GLY A 227 2.81 -21.90 -19.28
N ALA A 228 2.63 -20.85 -20.09
CA ALA A 228 2.08 -19.58 -19.65
C ALA A 228 0.60 -19.67 -19.21
N ALA A 229 -0.23 -20.42 -19.95
CA ALA A 229 -1.62 -20.63 -19.62
C ALA A 229 -1.76 -21.41 -18.31
N ALA A 230 -0.99 -22.48 -18.12
CA ALA A 230 -1.04 -23.31 -16.94
C ALA A 230 -0.60 -22.57 -15.66
N LEU A 231 0.46 -21.73 -15.72
CA LEU A 231 0.81 -20.86 -14.59
C LEU A 231 -0.29 -19.83 -14.27
N THR A 232 -1.07 -19.43 -15.27
CA THR A 232 -2.24 -18.54 -15.06
C THR A 232 -3.38 -19.29 -14.39
N VAL A 233 -3.71 -20.49 -14.87
CA VAL A 233 -4.73 -21.36 -14.27
C VAL A 233 -4.37 -21.68 -12.82
N GLY A 234 -3.11 -22.08 -12.57
CA GLY A 234 -2.61 -22.34 -11.24
C GLY A 234 -2.73 -21.13 -10.32
N THR A 235 -2.36 -19.92 -10.76
CA THR A 235 -2.55 -18.72 -9.92
C THR A 235 -4.00 -18.37 -9.67
N VAL A 236 -4.90 -18.55 -10.64
CA VAL A 236 -6.33 -18.35 -10.45
C VAL A 236 -6.87 -19.34 -9.41
N GLN A 237 -6.53 -20.62 -9.55
CA GLN A 237 -6.88 -21.64 -8.56
C GLN A 237 -6.34 -21.30 -7.18
N GLY A 238 -5.06 -20.92 -7.08
CA GLY A 238 -4.41 -20.49 -5.84
C GLY A 238 -5.12 -19.32 -5.15
N VAL A 239 -5.67 -18.36 -5.91
CA VAL A 239 -6.46 -17.25 -5.35
C VAL A 239 -7.86 -17.69 -4.91
N ILE A 240 -8.48 -18.61 -5.65
CA ILE A 240 -9.81 -19.14 -5.35
C ILE A 240 -9.77 -19.99 -4.08
N GLN A 241 -8.81 -20.91 -3.95
CA GLN A 241 -8.73 -21.84 -2.83
C GLN A 241 -8.46 -21.16 -1.48
N VAL A 242 -7.76 -20.02 -1.48
CA VAL A 242 -7.49 -19.24 -0.25
C VAL A 242 -8.64 -18.33 0.18
N GLN A 243 -9.74 -18.25 -0.59
CA GLN A 243 -10.93 -17.50 -0.15
C GLN A 243 -11.54 -18.15 1.10
N PRO A 244 -12.05 -17.37 2.07
CA PRO A 244 -12.49 -17.90 3.37
C PRO A 244 -13.42 -19.12 3.29
N ASP A 245 -14.46 -19.05 2.48
CA ASP A 245 -15.47 -20.11 2.36
C ASP A 245 -14.89 -21.37 1.69
N ASN A 246 -14.03 -21.16 0.68
CA ASN A 246 -13.38 -22.25 -0.05
C ASN A 246 -12.32 -22.93 0.81
N ALA A 247 -11.50 -22.16 1.51
CA ALA A 247 -10.50 -22.68 2.44
C ALA A 247 -11.16 -23.44 3.60
N TYR A 248 -12.30 -22.96 4.09
CA TYR A 248 -13.10 -23.66 5.10
C TYR A 248 -13.71 -24.96 4.54
N TRP A 249 -14.24 -24.93 3.32
CA TRP A 249 -14.77 -26.13 2.67
C TRP A 249 -13.68 -27.18 2.44
N LEU A 250 -12.53 -26.78 1.90
CA LEU A 250 -11.37 -27.65 1.69
C LEU A 250 -10.87 -28.28 2.99
N PHE A 251 -10.84 -27.49 4.06
CA PHE A 251 -10.50 -27.99 5.39
C PHE A 251 -11.50 -29.06 5.86
N ARG A 252 -12.81 -28.80 5.74
CA ARG A 252 -13.84 -29.79 6.11
C ARG A 252 -13.80 -31.05 5.25
N ALA A 253 -13.32 -30.95 4.01
CA ALA A 253 -13.16 -32.09 3.12
C ALA A 253 -12.01 -33.02 3.53
N GLY A 254 -11.16 -32.63 4.50
CA GLY A 254 -10.05 -33.46 4.98
C GLY A 254 -9.11 -33.88 3.85
N HIS A 255 -8.71 -35.15 3.84
CA HIS A 255 -7.79 -35.71 2.85
C HIS A 255 -8.32 -35.59 1.41
N ALA A 256 -9.64 -35.65 1.21
CA ALA A 256 -10.24 -35.42 -0.10
C ALA A 256 -10.01 -33.99 -0.62
N GLY A 257 -9.91 -33.01 0.28
CA GLY A 257 -9.58 -31.62 -0.07
C GLY A 257 -8.15 -31.46 -0.62
N GLU A 258 -7.23 -32.35 -0.26
CA GLU A 258 -5.82 -32.28 -0.64
C GLU A 258 -5.60 -32.50 -2.14
N TRP A 259 -6.49 -33.26 -2.78
CA TRP A 259 -6.52 -33.41 -4.24
C TRP A 259 -6.66 -32.07 -4.95
N ILE A 260 -7.39 -31.10 -4.36
CA ILE A 260 -7.49 -29.74 -4.88
C ILE A 260 -6.30 -28.91 -4.43
N ASP A 261 -6.07 -28.79 -3.12
CA ASP A 261 -4.97 -28.02 -2.54
C ASP A 261 -4.21 -28.86 -1.51
N PRO A 262 -2.95 -29.27 -1.78
CA PRO A 262 -2.04 -28.68 -2.76
C PRO A 262 -1.87 -29.43 -4.08
N ILE A 263 -2.41 -30.65 -4.25
CA ILE A 263 -1.94 -31.59 -5.30
C ILE A 263 -2.20 -31.04 -6.71
N SER A 264 -3.45 -30.79 -7.09
CA SER A 264 -3.77 -30.31 -8.45
C SER A 264 -3.14 -28.94 -8.74
N HIS A 265 -3.11 -28.03 -7.74
CA HIS A 265 -2.52 -26.71 -7.85
C HIS A 265 -1.00 -26.79 -8.12
N ALA A 266 -0.28 -27.67 -7.43
CA ALA A 266 1.14 -27.88 -7.67
C ALA A 266 1.39 -28.48 -9.06
N HIS A 267 0.61 -29.49 -9.47
CA HIS A 267 0.80 -30.17 -10.76
C HIS A 267 0.54 -29.26 -11.96
N VAL A 268 -0.51 -28.43 -11.95
CA VAL A 268 -0.76 -27.49 -13.05
C VAL A 268 0.37 -26.47 -13.18
N ASN A 269 0.92 -25.98 -12.06
CA ASN A 269 2.02 -25.01 -12.09
C ASN A 269 3.37 -25.63 -12.47
N LEU A 270 3.71 -26.81 -11.95
CA LEU A 270 5.05 -27.40 -12.08
C LEU A 270 5.17 -28.30 -13.32
N VAL A 271 4.19 -29.17 -13.53
CA VAL A 271 4.21 -30.11 -14.65
C VAL A 271 3.70 -29.40 -15.91
N THR A 272 2.48 -28.88 -15.89
CA THR A 272 1.92 -28.24 -17.09
C THR A 272 2.56 -26.88 -17.37
N GLY A 273 2.85 -26.10 -16.33
CA GLY A 273 3.47 -24.78 -16.42
C GLY A 273 4.97 -24.83 -16.70
N LEU A 274 5.74 -25.10 -15.64
CA LEU A 274 7.20 -24.96 -15.65
C LEU A 274 7.87 -25.99 -16.58
N THR A 275 7.47 -27.26 -16.54
CA THR A 275 8.11 -28.31 -17.37
C THR A 275 7.90 -28.04 -18.86
N MET A 276 6.73 -27.54 -19.29
CA MET A 276 6.50 -27.12 -20.68
C MET A 276 7.46 -26.00 -21.10
N LEU A 277 7.64 -24.97 -20.26
CA LEU A 277 8.58 -23.88 -20.54
C LEU A 277 10.02 -24.40 -20.67
N VAL A 278 10.44 -25.30 -19.79
CA VAL A 278 11.79 -25.86 -19.80
C VAL A 278 12.00 -26.78 -21.00
N ALA A 279 11.04 -27.65 -21.34
CA ALA A 279 11.12 -28.53 -22.51
C ALA A 279 11.21 -27.73 -23.81
N GLY A 280 10.34 -26.72 -23.98
CA GLY A 280 10.40 -25.80 -25.13
C GLY A 280 11.73 -25.05 -25.21
N ALA A 281 12.27 -24.62 -24.06
CA ALA A 281 13.57 -23.97 -24.00
C ALA A 281 14.73 -24.91 -24.36
N ALA A 282 14.70 -26.17 -23.88
CA ALA A 282 15.71 -27.18 -24.17
C ALA A 282 15.74 -27.52 -25.66
N PHE A 283 14.58 -27.81 -26.28
CA PHE A 283 14.50 -28.14 -27.70
C PHE A 283 14.95 -26.99 -28.61
N TYR A 284 14.84 -25.75 -28.15
CA TYR A 284 15.38 -24.59 -28.85
C TYR A 284 16.89 -24.38 -28.66
N LEU A 285 17.38 -24.48 -27.41
CA LEU A 285 18.74 -24.07 -27.05
C LEU A 285 19.79 -25.14 -27.33
N LEU A 286 19.51 -26.41 -27.03
CA LEU A 286 20.51 -27.49 -27.10
C LEU A 286 21.14 -27.62 -28.49
N PRO A 287 20.40 -27.51 -29.62
CA PRO A 287 21.02 -27.58 -30.95
C PRO A 287 22.03 -26.46 -31.20
N GLY A 288 21.72 -25.26 -30.70
CA GLY A 288 22.63 -24.11 -30.79
C GLY A 288 23.85 -24.20 -29.86
N LEU A 289 23.94 -25.23 -29.03
CA LEU A 289 25.05 -25.51 -28.11
C LEU A 289 25.86 -26.76 -28.53
N GLY A 290 25.63 -27.29 -29.73
CA GLY A 290 26.29 -28.48 -30.27
C GLY A 290 25.50 -29.79 -30.12
N GLY A 291 24.31 -29.74 -29.51
CA GLY A 291 23.40 -30.88 -29.42
C GLY A 291 22.69 -31.17 -30.74
N ARG A 292 21.89 -32.24 -30.75
CA ARG A 292 21.04 -32.59 -31.89
C ARG A 292 19.64 -32.01 -31.73
N ALA A 293 19.10 -31.44 -32.80
CA ALA A 293 17.71 -30.99 -32.81
C ALA A 293 16.76 -32.20 -32.81
N PRO A 294 15.71 -32.22 -31.98
CA PRO A 294 14.69 -33.24 -32.08
C PRO A 294 13.90 -33.05 -33.37
N ASP A 295 13.53 -34.17 -34.00
CA ASP A 295 12.67 -34.15 -35.18
C ASP A 295 11.32 -33.51 -34.83
N ARG A 296 10.74 -32.72 -35.74
CA ARG A 296 9.47 -32.02 -35.49
C ARG A 296 8.35 -32.96 -35.05
N ARG A 297 8.31 -34.19 -35.58
CA ARG A 297 7.33 -35.22 -35.17
C ARG A 297 7.54 -35.64 -33.72
N LEU A 298 8.78 -35.93 -33.32
CA LEU A 298 9.13 -36.31 -31.95
C LEU A 298 8.86 -35.16 -30.96
N ALA A 299 9.23 -33.93 -31.30
CA ALA A 299 8.95 -32.75 -30.48
C ALA A 299 7.43 -32.51 -30.29
N ASN A 300 6.63 -32.74 -31.34
CA ASN A 300 5.16 -32.66 -31.22
C ASN A 300 4.57 -33.82 -30.43
N ALA A 301 5.06 -35.05 -30.60
CA ALA A 301 4.62 -36.21 -29.83
C ALA A 301 4.88 -35.98 -28.33
N CYS A 302 6.07 -35.51 -27.99
CA CYS A 302 6.42 -35.12 -26.62
C CYS A 302 5.55 -33.97 -26.08
N PHE A 303 5.22 -32.96 -26.91
CA PHE A 303 4.29 -31.91 -26.51
C PHE A 303 2.91 -32.47 -26.15
N TYR A 304 2.32 -33.25 -27.06
CA TYR A 304 0.95 -33.75 -26.87
C TYR A 304 0.88 -34.79 -25.75
N SER A 305 1.90 -35.66 -25.59
CA SER A 305 1.94 -36.59 -24.47
C SER A 305 1.99 -35.84 -23.13
N LEU A 306 2.89 -34.86 -22.99
CA LEU A 306 2.98 -34.04 -21.78
C LEU A 306 1.68 -33.27 -21.51
N PHE A 307 1.08 -32.69 -22.55
CA PHE A 307 -0.16 -31.92 -22.40
C PHE A 307 -1.32 -32.82 -21.96
N VAL A 308 -1.51 -33.96 -22.61
CA VAL A 308 -2.59 -34.91 -22.29
C VAL A 308 -2.36 -35.54 -20.91
N GLY A 309 -1.17 -36.06 -20.63
CA GLY A 309 -0.87 -36.70 -19.34
C GLY A 309 -1.03 -35.74 -18.17
N SER A 310 -0.51 -34.52 -18.29
CA SER A 310 -0.62 -33.51 -17.23
C SER A 310 -2.05 -33.01 -17.03
N LEU A 311 -2.82 -32.79 -18.10
CA LEU A 311 -4.21 -32.35 -18.01
C LEU A 311 -5.12 -33.46 -17.49
N ALA A 312 -4.88 -34.72 -17.87
CA ALA A 312 -5.60 -35.87 -17.35
C ALA A 312 -5.41 -35.98 -15.83
N PHE A 313 -4.16 -35.92 -15.36
CA PHE A 313 -3.87 -35.98 -13.92
C PHE A 313 -4.48 -34.80 -13.16
N TYR A 314 -4.32 -33.57 -13.68
CA TYR A 314 -4.94 -32.38 -13.10
C TYR A 314 -6.46 -32.50 -12.98
N SER A 315 -7.12 -32.97 -14.05
CA SER A 315 -8.58 -33.13 -14.08
C SER A 315 -9.05 -34.24 -13.14
N THR A 316 -8.29 -35.34 -13.05
CA THR A 316 -8.53 -36.42 -12.08
C THR A 316 -8.50 -35.88 -10.66
N CYS A 317 -7.44 -35.15 -10.26
CA CYS A 317 -7.34 -34.60 -8.92
C CYS A 317 -8.49 -33.63 -8.61
N LEU A 318 -8.86 -32.75 -9.54
CA LEU A 318 -10.02 -31.87 -9.34
C LEU A 318 -11.32 -32.66 -9.19
N TYR A 319 -11.55 -33.65 -10.06
CA TYR A 319 -12.75 -34.49 -9.99
C TYR A 319 -12.86 -35.21 -8.64
N LEU A 320 -11.80 -35.91 -8.23
CA LEU A 320 -11.78 -36.66 -6.97
C LEU A 320 -11.96 -35.71 -5.79
N GLY A 321 -11.22 -34.59 -5.74
CA GLY A 321 -11.34 -33.66 -4.63
C GLY A 321 -12.71 -33.00 -4.53
N PHE A 322 -13.37 -32.67 -5.65
CA PHE A 322 -14.75 -32.18 -5.60
C PHE A 322 -15.77 -33.29 -5.28
N HIS A 323 -15.56 -34.50 -5.78
CA HIS A 323 -16.50 -35.60 -5.60
C HIS A 323 -16.44 -36.16 -4.18
N GLU A 324 -15.26 -36.62 -3.76
CA GLU A 324 -15.00 -37.18 -2.43
C GLU A 324 -15.15 -36.10 -1.36
N GLY A 325 -14.64 -34.88 -1.61
CA GLY A 325 -14.82 -33.77 -0.68
C GLY A 325 -16.30 -33.44 -0.45
N ARG A 326 -17.15 -33.59 -1.46
CA ARG A 326 -18.60 -33.44 -1.30
C ARG A 326 -19.21 -34.58 -0.48
N LEU A 327 -18.75 -35.82 -0.66
CA LEU A 327 -19.20 -36.95 0.15
C LEU A 327 -18.85 -36.74 1.63
N VAL A 328 -17.64 -36.27 1.92
CA VAL A 328 -17.21 -35.93 3.29
C VAL A 328 -18.05 -34.77 3.86
N VAL A 329 -18.13 -33.67 3.13
CA VAL A 329 -18.73 -32.42 3.63
C VAL A 329 -20.26 -32.47 3.69
N ASP A 330 -20.92 -33.01 2.68
CA ASP A 330 -22.38 -33.01 2.57
C ASP A 330 -23.01 -34.25 3.21
N ARG A 331 -22.31 -35.39 3.23
CA ARG A 331 -22.85 -36.66 3.76
C ARG A 331 -22.20 -37.13 5.07
N GLY A 332 -21.17 -36.44 5.56
CA GLY A 332 -20.53 -36.75 6.84
C GLY A 332 -19.73 -38.05 6.84
N LEU A 333 -19.36 -38.55 5.66
CA LEU A 333 -18.46 -39.71 5.52
C LEU A 333 -17.04 -39.33 5.95
N THR A 334 -16.25 -40.28 6.43
CA THR A 334 -14.81 -40.06 6.58
C THR A 334 -14.13 -39.99 5.20
N PRO A 335 -12.94 -39.36 5.07
CA PRO A 335 -12.21 -39.35 3.80
C PRO A 335 -11.97 -40.75 3.23
N GLU A 336 -11.68 -41.73 4.08
CA GLU A 336 -11.43 -43.13 3.71
C GLU A 336 -12.73 -43.81 3.23
N GLU A 337 -13.85 -43.55 3.90
CA GLU A 337 -15.16 -44.03 3.47
C GLU A 337 -15.59 -43.39 2.13
N ALA A 338 -15.28 -42.11 1.93
CA ALA A 338 -15.55 -41.40 0.68
C ALA A 338 -14.71 -41.93 -0.48
N GLU A 339 -13.44 -42.26 -0.24
CA GLU A 339 -12.56 -42.92 -1.21
C GLU A 339 -13.10 -44.32 -1.57
N GLN A 340 -13.43 -45.15 -0.56
CA GLN A 340 -13.99 -46.49 -0.78
C GLN A 340 -15.33 -46.45 -1.53
N ALA A 341 -16.16 -45.43 -1.26
CA ALA A 341 -17.40 -45.20 -1.99
C ALA A 341 -17.18 -44.80 -3.46
N THR A 342 -16.00 -44.24 -3.78
CA THR A 342 -15.64 -43.74 -5.11
C THR A 342 -14.97 -44.83 -5.93
N ARG A 343 -15.77 -45.73 -6.51
CA ARG A 343 -15.28 -46.87 -7.33
C ARG A 343 -14.30 -46.50 -8.45
N LEU A 344 -14.37 -45.28 -8.97
CA LEU A 344 -13.51 -44.80 -10.05
C LEU A 344 -12.12 -44.34 -9.58
N HIS A 345 -11.94 -44.07 -8.27
CA HIS A 345 -10.71 -43.50 -7.72
C HIS A 345 -9.43 -44.21 -8.20
N PRO A 346 -9.24 -45.53 -7.96
CA PRO A 346 -7.99 -46.20 -8.31
C PRO A 346 -7.73 -46.20 -9.81
N PHE A 347 -8.78 -46.32 -10.63
CA PHE A 347 -8.66 -46.31 -12.09
C PHE A 347 -8.26 -44.94 -12.64
N LEU A 348 -8.83 -43.87 -12.10
CA LEU A 348 -8.52 -42.51 -12.53
C LEU A 348 -7.09 -42.11 -12.17
N ILE A 349 -6.66 -42.39 -10.93
CA ILE A 349 -5.30 -42.11 -10.46
C ILE A 349 -4.28 -42.94 -11.25
N MET A 350 -4.49 -44.26 -11.38
CA MET A 350 -3.55 -45.12 -12.09
C MET A 350 -3.44 -44.74 -13.58
N THR A 351 -4.57 -44.54 -14.26
CA THR A 351 -4.56 -44.20 -15.70
C THR A 351 -3.87 -42.87 -15.96
N SER A 352 -4.24 -41.83 -15.20
CA SER A 352 -3.65 -40.51 -15.37
C SER A 352 -2.18 -40.47 -14.95
N GLY A 353 -1.79 -41.23 -13.92
CA GLY A 353 -0.41 -41.42 -13.48
C GLY A 353 0.46 -42.11 -14.54
N VAL A 354 -0.02 -43.19 -15.16
CA VAL A 354 0.69 -43.89 -16.26
C VAL A 354 0.88 -42.98 -17.47
N LEU A 355 -0.18 -42.27 -17.90
CA LEU A 355 -0.07 -41.31 -19.00
C LEU A 355 0.97 -40.21 -18.71
N MET A 356 1.00 -39.71 -17.48
CA MET A 356 1.99 -38.73 -17.04
C MET A 356 3.41 -39.33 -17.04
N LEU A 357 3.58 -40.56 -16.53
CA LEU A 357 4.85 -41.28 -16.54
C LEU A 357 5.38 -41.43 -17.97
N GLU A 358 4.59 -41.99 -18.88
CA GLU A 358 4.96 -42.18 -20.28
C GLU A 358 5.39 -40.86 -20.94
N ALA A 359 4.66 -39.78 -20.65
CA ALA A 359 4.98 -38.46 -21.18
C ALA A 359 6.34 -37.94 -20.69
N PHE A 360 6.65 -38.09 -19.41
CA PHE A 360 7.95 -37.73 -18.85
C PHE A 360 9.08 -38.59 -19.41
N TRP A 361 8.88 -39.89 -19.56
CA TRP A 361 9.90 -40.78 -20.12
C TRP A 361 10.17 -40.51 -21.60
N LEU A 362 9.15 -40.13 -22.38
CA LEU A 362 9.35 -39.63 -23.74
C LEU A 362 10.14 -38.32 -23.77
N LEU A 363 9.88 -37.40 -22.83
CA LEU A 363 10.67 -36.17 -22.66
C LEU A 363 12.13 -36.49 -22.34
N LEU A 364 12.39 -37.38 -21.37
CA LEU A 364 13.73 -37.79 -20.96
C LEU A 364 14.50 -38.44 -22.11
N TYR A 365 13.87 -39.36 -22.84
CA TYR A 365 14.44 -39.95 -24.04
C TYR A 365 14.82 -38.89 -25.08
N THR A 366 13.92 -37.93 -25.32
CA THR A 366 14.15 -36.84 -26.30
C THR A 366 15.30 -35.93 -25.87
N LEU A 367 15.37 -35.56 -24.59
CA LEU A 367 16.45 -34.75 -24.03
C LEU A 367 17.79 -35.49 -24.07
N PHE A 368 17.81 -36.78 -23.70
CA PHE A 368 18.99 -37.63 -23.78
C PHE A 368 19.53 -37.70 -25.22
N ARG A 369 18.66 -37.98 -26.20
CA ARG A 369 19.03 -38.00 -27.62
C ARG A 369 19.53 -36.65 -28.11
N SER A 370 18.88 -35.56 -27.69
CA SER A 370 19.27 -34.18 -28.04
C SER A 370 20.60 -33.77 -27.39
N SER A 371 20.96 -34.37 -26.26
CA SER A 371 22.22 -34.09 -25.56
C SER A 371 23.46 -34.66 -26.26
N ARG A 372 23.29 -35.60 -27.20
CA ARG A 372 24.40 -36.18 -27.98
C ARG A 372 25.05 -35.08 -28.82
N GLY A 373 26.36 -34.90 -28.66
CA GLY A 373 27.13 -33.85 -29.33
C GLY A 373 27.35 -32.58 -28.49
N LEU A 374 26.62 -32.41 -27.37
CA LEU A 374 26.89 -31.30 -26.45
C LEU A 374 28.30 -31.42 -25.85
N ALA A 375 28.94 -30.27 -25.64
CA ALA A 375 30.17 -30.19 -24.87
C ALA A 375 29.98 -30.80 -23.46
N PRO A 376 31.00 -31.48 -22.90
CA PRO A 376 30.88 -32.17 -21.61
C PRO A 376 30.26 -31.30 -20.52
N ARG A 377 30.72 -30.05 -20.42
CA ARG A 377 30.22 -29.06 -19.44
C ARG A 377 28.72 -28.81 -19.46
N THR A 378 28.08 -28.80 -20.62
CA THR A 378 26.62 -28.60 -20.76
C THR A 378 25.88 -29.92 -20.67
N ARG A 379 26.48 -30.98 -21.25
CA ARG A 379 25.92 -32.34 -21.24
C ARG A 379 25.72 -32.86 -19.82
N THR A 380 26.65 -32.58 -18.90
CA THR A 380 26.54 -33.02 -17.50
C THR A 380 25.31 -32.45 -16.80
N PHE A 381 24.96 -31.17 -17.00
CA PHE A 381 23.73 -30.59 -16.44
C PHE A 381 22.48 -31.28 -16.97
N VAL A 382 22.43 -31.53 -18.28
CA VAL A 382 21.27 -32.20 -18.91
C VAL A 382 21.12 -33.62 -18.40
N LEU A 383 22.22 -34.39 -18.36
CA LEU A 383 22.18 -35.79 -17.92
C LEU A 383 21.90 -35.93 -16.42
N ALA A 384 22.50 -35.08 -15.58
CA ALA A 384 22.22 -35.08 -14.14
C ALA A 384 20.75 -34.76 -13.87
N GLY A 385 20.19 -33.73 -14.53
CA GLY A 385 18.78 -33.39 -14.43
C GLY A 385 17.87 -34.52 -14.94
N CYS A 386 18.21 -35.16 -16.07
CA CYS A 386 17.45 -36.31 -16.58
C CYS A 386 17.50 -37.51 -15.62
N GLY A 387 18.65 -37.78 -15.01
CA GLY A 387 18.80 -38.88 -14.05
C GLY A 387 17.95 -38.68 -12.80
N ALA A 388 17.98 -37.49 -12.21
CA ALA A 388 17.15 -37.16 -11.06
C ALA A 388 15.64 -37.19 -11.39
N LEU A 389 15.24 -36.68 -12.56
CA LEU A 389 13.85 -36.78 -13.03
C LEU A 389 13.43 -38.24 -13.26
N ALA A 390 14.30 -39.10 -13.79
CA ALA A 390 13.97 -40.50 -14.01
C ALA A 390 13.70 -41.22 -12.68
N VAL A 391 14.54 -41.01 -11.66
CA VAL A 391 14.35 -41.57 -10.32
C VAL A 391 13.08 -41.02 -9.67
N GLY A 392 12.92 -39.69 -9.67
CA GLY A 392 11.76 -39.07 -9.06
C GLY A 392 10.47 -39.52 -9.75
N THR A 393 10.35 -39.40 -11.08
CA THR A 393 9.14 -39.83 -11.81
C THR A 393 8.82 -41.32 -11.66
N LEU A 394 9.81 -42.18 -11.39
CA LEU A 394 9.58 -43.59 -11.07
C LEU A 394 9.04 -43.81 -9.64
N GLN A 395 9.42 -42.98 -8.67
CA GLN A 395 8.88 -43.05 -7.31
C GLN A 395 7.37 -42.80 -7.27
N GLY A 396 6.84 -41.91 -8.10
CA GLY A 396 5.41 -41.55 -8.11
C GLY A 396 4.45 -42.76 -8.26
N PRO A 397 4.64 -43.63 -9.26
CA PRO A 397 3.90 -44.88 -9.36
C PRO A 397 4.18 -45.87 -8.22
N LEU A 398 5.41 -45.93 -7.70
CA LEU A 398 5.77 -46.84 -6.61
C LEU A 398 5.06 -46.51 -5.30
N GLN A 399 4.91 -45.22 -4.97
CA GLN A 399 4.16 -44.79 -3.79
C GLN A 399 2.64 -44.95 -3.94
N ALA A 400 2.14 -45.14 -5.16
CA ALA A 400 0.73 -45.45 -5.43
C ALA A 400 0.40 -46.95 -5.31
N LEU A 401 1.41 -47.81 -5.08
CA LEU A 401 1.17 -49.23 -4.79
C LEU A 401 0.45 -49.35 -3.43
N PRO A 402 -0.64 -50.15 -3.32
CA PRO A 402 -1.45 -50.18 -2.09
C PRO A 402 -0.64 -50.42 -0.82
N LEU A 403 0.30 -51.37 -0.83
CA LEU A 403 1.15 -51.68 0.32
C LEU A 403 2.07 -50.53 0.73
N VAL A 404 2.52 -49.73 -0.24
CA VAL A 404 3.41 -48.59 0.02
C VAL A 404 2.61 -47.40 0.50
N ASN A 405 1.48 -47.10 -0.15
CA ASN A 405 0.57 -46.04 0.25
C ASN A 405 0.06 -46.26 1.68
N GLU A 406 -0.41 -47.47 2.01
CA GLU A 406 -0.86 -47.79 3.37
C GLU A 406 0.26 -47.63 4.41
N ALA A 407 1.51 -47.97 4.06
CA ALA A 407 2.66 -47.77 4.95
C ALA A 407 3.00 -46.29 5.15
N LEU A 408 2.83 -45.45 4.12
CA LEU A 408 2.99 -44.00 4.21
C LEU A 408 1.91 -43.38 5.10
N ASP A 409 0.65 -43.78 4.92
CA ASP A 409 -0.49 -43.27 5.68
C ASP A 409 -0.37 -43.62 7.17
N ARG A 410 0.02 -44.86 7.49
CA ARG A 410 0.31 -45.27 8.88
C ARG A 410 1.49 -44.50 9.51
N GLY A 411 2.38 -43.95 8.69
CA GLY A 411 3.51 -43.14 9.11
C GLY A 411 3.17 -41.70 9.49
N GLY A 412 1.94 -41.25 9.23
CA GLY A 412 1.48 -39.88 9.49
C GLY A 412 2.39 -38.82 8.83
N ASP A 413 2.73 -37.76 9.56
CA ASP A 413 3.58 -36.65 9.10
C ASP A 413 4.92 -37.10 8.48
N ALA A 414 5.48 -38.24 8.92
CA ALA A 414 6.72 -38.78 8.35
C ALA A 414 6.51 -39.39 6.95
N GLY A 415 5.35 -40.02 6.71
CA GLY A 415 4.93 -40.48 5.38
C GLY A 415 4.80 -39.32 4.40
N ASP A 416 4.20 -38.20 4.82
CA ASP A 416 4.09 -36.98 4.02
C ASP A 416 5.44 -36.41 3.61
N VAL A 417 6.45 -36.51 4.48
CA VAL A 417 7.82 -36.09 4.14
C VAL A 417 8.36 -36.92 2.98
N ILE A 418 8.14 -38.24 2.96
CA ILE A 418 8.59 -39.13 1.87
C ILE A 418 7.93 -38.73 0.53
N VAL A 419 6.62 -38.45 0.55
CA VAL A 419 5.88 -37.96 -0.63
C VAL A 419 6.41 -36.60 -1.09
N ASN A 420 6.76 -35.70 -0.18
CA ASN A 420 7.32 -34.39 -0.53
C ASN A 420 8.75 -34.48 -1.09
N LEU A 421 9.56 -35.45 -0.66
CA LEU A 421 10.92 -35.67 -1.16
C LEU A 421 10.93 -36.05 -2.66
N HIS A 422 9.92 -36.79 -3.14
CA HIS A 422 9.72 -37.03 -4.58
C HIS A 422 9.67 -35.73 -5.37
N ALA A 423 8.80 -34.80 -4.95
CA ALA A 423 8.60 -33.53 -5.61
C ALA A 423 9.88 -32.67 -5.56
N GLN A 424 10.59 -32.68 -4.43
CA GLN A 424 11.86 -31.97 -4.29
C GLN A 424 12.95 -32.54 -5.22
N LEU A 425 13.08 -33.87 -5.33
CA LEU A 425 14.05 -34.50 -6.24
C LEU A 425 13.76 -34.11 -7.70
N ASN A 426 12.51 -34.26 -8.12
CA ASN A 426 12.08 -33.92 -9.49
C ASN A 426 12.32 -32.44 -9.81
N MET A 427 12.01 -31.54 -8.88
CA MET A 427 12.11 -30.10 -9.14
C MET A 427 13.51 -29.56 -8.97
N LEU A 428 14.21 -29.86 -7.87
CA LEU A 428 15.52 -29.30 -7.56
C LEU A 428 16.68 -30.09 -8.17
N GLY A 429 16.64 -31.43 -8.07
CA GLY A 429 17.67 -32.29 -8.66
C GLY A 429 17.48 -32.46 -10.17
N GLY A 430 16.23 -32.47 -10.60
CA GLY A 430 15.84 -32.70 -11.99
C GLY A 430 15.75 -31.42 -12.81
N LEU A 431 14.58 -30.78 -12.74
CA LEU A 431 14.20 -29.67 -13.59
C LEU A 431 15.09 -28.42 -13.39
N MET A 432 15.46 -28.10 -12.14
CA MET A 432 16.30 -26.95 -11.83
C MET A 432 17.72 -27.11 -12.36
N VAL A 433 18.34 -28.29 -12.22
CA VAL A 433 19.69 -28.57 -12.73
C VAL A 433 19.71 -28.44 -14.26
N LEU A 434 18.70 -28.98 -14.94
CA LEU A 434 18.51 -28.78 -16.38
C LEU A 434 18.40 -27.29 -16.72
N LEU A 435 17.55 -26.56 -16.00
CA LEU A 435 17.30 -25.14 -16.20
C LEU A 435 18.56 -24.28 -15.98
N MET A 436 19.36 -24.57 -14.95
CA MET A 436 20.64 -23.92 -14.70
C MET A 436 21.59 -24.09 -15.89
N GLY A 437 21.71 -25.31 -16.42
CA GLY A 437 22.51 -25.60 -17.61
C GLY A 437 22.04 -24.82 -18.85
N LEU A 438 20.72 -24.76 -19.07
CA LEU A 438 20.12 -23.98 -20.15
C LEU A 438 20.37 -22.47 -20.00
N VAL A 439 20.31 -21.94 -18.78
CA VAL A 439 20.61 -20.53 -18.48
C VAL A 439 22.07 -20.19 -18.78
N LEU A 440 23.02 -21.00 -18.31
CA LEU A 440 24.44 -20.80 -18.60
C LEU A 440 24.71 -20.92 -20.10
N GLY A 441 24.05 -21.86 -20.78
CA GLY A 441 24.11 -22.01 -22.24
C GLY A 441 23.52 -20.80 -23.00
N ALA A 442 22.39 -20.25 -22.55
CA ALA A 442 21.80 -19.05 -23.11
C ALA A 442 22.73 -17.83 -22.93
N LEU A 443 23.36 -17.70 -21.76
CA LEU A 443 24.35 -16.65 -21.50
C LEU A 443 25.59 -16.78 -22.39
N LEU A 444 26.04 -18.00 -22.68
CA LEU A 444 27.13 -18.24 -23.64
C LEU A 444 26.75 -17.71 -25.04
N ARG A 445 25.51 -17.96 -25.50
CA ARG A 445 25.01 -17.43 -26.77
C ARG A 445 24.82 -15.91 -26.79
N LEU A 446 24.70 -15.28 -25.63
CA LEU A 446 24.69 -13.82 -25.47
C LEU A 446 26.11 -13.21 -25.47
N GLY A 447 27.15 -13.99 -25.76
CA GLY A 447 28.53 -13.52 -25.88
C GLY A 447 29.27 -13.37 -24.56
N SER A 448 28.86 -14.11 -23.52
CA SER A 448 29.61 -14.22 -22.27
C SER A 448 30.60 -15.40 -22.30
N SER A 449 31.65 -15.34 -21.48
CA SER A 449 32.60 -16.44 -21.31
C SER A 449 32.10 -17.42 -20.24
N TRP A 450 32.16 -18.71 -20.53
CA TRP A 450 31.77 -19.74 -19.57
C TRP A 450 32.72 -19.77 -18.35
N ASP A 451 32.15 -19.73 -17.14
CA ASP A 451 32.91 -19.79 -15.88
C ASP A 451 33.05 -21.24 -15.39
N GLU A 452 34.07 -21.93 -15.90
CA GLU A 452 34.24 -23.38 -15.74
C GLU A 452 34.31 -23.82 -14.26
N ARG A 453 35.04 -23.08 -13.42
CA ARG A 453 35.23 -23.43 -12.00
C ARG A 453 33.92 -23.36 -11.23
N ARG A 454 33.14 -22.29 -11.43
CA ARG A 454 31.88 -22.06 -10.71
C ARG A 454 30.75 -22.93 -11.25
N ALA A 455 30.66 -23.10 -12.56
CA ALA A 455 29.71 -23.99 -13.20
C ALA A 455 29.94 -25.47 -12.80
N ARG A 456 31.21 -25.90 -12.69
CA ARG A 456 31.53 -27.25 -12.21
C ARG A 456 31.08 -27.50 -10.78
N ARG A 457 31.27 -26.52 -9.88
CA ARG A 457 30.73 -26.62 -8.50
C ARG A 457 29.21 -26.78 -8.51
N ALA A 458 28.51 -26.03 -9.35
CA ALA A 458 27.05 -26.14 -9.45
C ALA A 458 26.59 -27.52 -9.92
N VAL A 459 27.17 -28.06 -11.00
CA VAL A 459 26.74 -29.35 -11.58
C VAL A 459 27.13 -30.56 -10.73
N VAL A 460 28.12 -30.43 -9.86
CA VAL A 460 28.52 -31.51 -8.94
C VAL A 460 27.74 -31.41 -7.63
N CYS A 461 27.79 -30.25 -6.97
CA CYS A 461 27.29 -30.12 -5.61
C CYS A 461 25.75 -30.08 -5.53
N VAL A 462 25.03 -29.56 -6.55
CA VAL A 462 23.55 -29.57 -6.53
C VAL A 462 23.00 -30.98 -6.68
N PRO A 463 23.33 -31.76 -7.73
CA PRO A 463 22.80 -33.12 -7.85
C PRO A 463 23.26 -34.03 -6.71
N ALA A 464 24.53 -33.95 -6.30
CA ALA A 464 25.02 -34.74 -5.17
C ALA A 464 24.31 -34.35 -3.86
N GLY A 465 24.20 -33.05 -3.57
CA GLY A 465 23.53 -32.57 -2.37
C GLY A 465 22.05 -32.95 -2.33
N ILE A 466 21.31 -32.75 -3.41
CA ILE A 466 19.88 -33.15 -3.49
C ILE A 466 19.74 -34.68 -3.46
N GLY A 467 20.62 -35.43 -4.10
CA GLY A 467 20.61 -36.89 -4.07
C GLY A 467 20.84 -37.44 -2.66
N ILE A 468 21.84 -36.92 -1.94
CA ILE A 468 22.08 -37.28 -0.53
C ILE A 468 20.89 -36.84 0.33
N TYR A 469 20.37 -35.63 0.13
CA TYR A 469 19.20 -35.14 0.89
C TYR A 469 17.98 -36.04 0.70
N TYR A 470 17.75 -36.49 -0.53
CA TYR A 470 16.67 -37.40 -0.89
C TYR A 470 16.85 -38.79 -0.26
N LEU A 471 18.03 -39.41 -0.41
CA LEU A 471 18.30 -40.74 0.13
C LEU A 471 18.26 -40.75 1.67
N SER A 472 18.94 -39.79 2.30
CA SER A 472 18.91 -39.63 3.76
C SER A 472 17.51 -39.30 4.24
N GLY A 473 16.80 -38.40 3.56
CA GLY A 473 15.42 -38.04 3.90
C GLY A 473 14.48 -39.26 3.86
N ILE A 474 14.54 -40.09 2.83
CA ILE A 474 13.76 -41.34 2.77
C ILE A 474 14.15 -42.28 3.92
N ALA A 475 15.45 -42.46 4.17
CA ALA A 475 15.92 -43.38 5.20
C ALA A 475 15.47 -42.93 6.61
N PHE A 476 15.68 -41.67 6.97
CA PHE A 476 15.26 -41.14 8.26
C PHE A 476 13.73 -41.11 8.38
N SER A 477 13.00 -40.65 7.36
CA SER A 477 11.54 -40.61 7.43
C SER A 477 10.88 -41.98 7.41
N ALA A 478 11.50 -43.01 6.84
CA ALA A 478 11.03 -44.39 7.01
C ALA A 478 11.19 -44.88 8.45
N LEU A 479 12.29 -44.53 9.12
CA LEU A 479 12.51 -44.85 10.54
C LEU A 479 11.55 -44.06 11.45
N GLU A 480 11.31 -42.78 11.15
CA GLU A 480 10.32 -41.94 11.83
C GLU A 480 8.92 -42.52 11.65
N ALA A 481 8.52 -42.85 10.42
CA ALA A 481 7.22 -43.44 10.11
C ALA A 481 7.00 -44.75 10.86
N HIS A 482 8.03 -45.60 10.97
CA HIS A 482 7.95 -46.82 11.76
C HIS A 482 7.70 -46.54 13.26
N ARG A 483 8.35 -45.51 13.82
CA ARG A 483 8.13 -45.09 15.22
C ARG A 483 6.76 -44.46 15.44
N VAL A 484 6.28 -43.67 14.48
CA VAL A 484 4.94 -43.07 14.50
C VAL A 484 3.87 -44.15 14.43
N ALA A 485 4.02 -45.13 13.53
CA ALA A 485 3.14 -46.30 13.46
C ALA A 485 3.15 -47.13 14.76
N GLY A 486 4.26 -47.09 15.51
CA GLY A 486 4.40 -47.68 16.85
C GLY A 486 3.81 -46.83 17.99
N GLY A 487 3.16 -45.71 17.71
CA GLY A 487 2.46 -44.86 18.68
C GLY A 487 3.27 -43.66 19.23
N GLN A 488 4.47 -43.39 18.71
CA GLN A 488 5.22 -42.18 19.07
C GLN A 488 4.68 -40.95 18.34
N SER A 489 4.77 -39.76 18.95
CA SER A 489 4.52 -38.52 18.21
C SER A 489 5.63 -38.25 17.19
N PHE A 490 5.31 -37.56 16.09
CA PHE A 490 6.31 -37.19 15.07
C PHE A 490 7.50 -36.42 15.67
N ALA A 491 7.24 -35.49 16.60
CA ALA A 491 8.29 -34.75 17.28
C ALA A 491 9.23 -35.67 18.09
N GLN A 492 8.70 -36.66 18.81
CA GLN A 492 9.53 -37.64 19.53
C GLN A 492 10.34 -38.51 18.58
N ALA A 493 9.75 -38.92 17.45
CA ALA A 493 10.43 -39.71 16.44
C ALA A 493 11.65 -38.97 15.85
N VAL A 494 11.48 -37.68 15.51
CA VAL A 494 12.56 -36.78 15.04
C VAL A 494 13.63 -36.60 16.11
N THR A 495 13.25 -36.20 17.34
CA THR A 495 14.21 -36.01 18.44
C THR A 495 15.05 -37.26 18.71
N ALA A 496 14.46 -38.45 18.58
CA ALA A 496 15.16 -39.71 18.83
C ALA A 496 16.07 -40.16 17.68
N LEU A 497 16.16 -39.41 16.58
CA LEU A 497 17.12 -39.61 15.48
C LEU A 497 18.14 -38.46 15.39
N GLU A 498 17.92 -37.36 16.12
CA GLU A 498 18.92 -36.31 16.29
C GLU A 498 20.06 -36.77 17.21
N PRO A 499 21.32 -36.34 16.96
CA PRO A 499 21.75 -35.36 15.95
C PRO A 499 22.11 -35.97 14.58
N TRP A 500 21.90 -37.28 14.38
CA TRP A 500 22.36 -38.00 13.18
C TRP A 500 21.61 -37.56 11.93
N GLN A 501 20.31 -37.32 12.07
CA GLN A 501 19.48 -36.76 11.02
C GLN A 501 19.99 -35.39 10.57
N ALA A 502 20.21 -34.45 11.50
CA ALA A 502 20.79 -33.16 11.15
C ALA A 502 22.18 -33.29 10.52
N LEU A 503 23.05 -34.19 11.00
CA LEU A 503 24.37 -34.38 10.42
C LEU A 503 24.28 -34.74 8.92
N ALA A 504 23.36 -35.62 8.54
CA ALA A 504 23.13 -35.98 7.14
C ALA A 504 22.42 -34.87 6.36
N MET A 505 21.36 -34.29 6.92
CA MET A 505 20.50 -33.34 6.20
C MET A 505 21.12 -31.96 6.05
N VAL A 506 21.83 -31.46 7.07
CA VAL A 506 22.56 -30.18 7.02
C VAL A 506 23.76 -30.26 6.09
N THR A 507 24.50 -31.38 6.07
CA THR A 507 25.64 -31.56 5.15
C THR A 507 25.16 -31.63 3.70
N ALA A 508 24.07 -32.35 3.43
CA ALA A 508 23.42 -32.37 2.14
C ALA A 508 22.95 -30.97 1.72
N ALA A 509 22.25 -30.24 2.61
CA ALA A 509 21.80 -28.87 2.35
C ALA A 509 22.98 -27.89 2.13
N ALA A 510 24.10 -28.06 2.83
CA ALA A 510 25.31 -27.28 2.63
C ALA A 510 25.93 -27.54 1.25
N ALA A 511 25.93 -28.79 0.78
CA ALA A 511 26.35 -29.12 -0.59
C ALA A 511 25.44 -28.43 -1.63
N VAL A 512 24.12 -28.44 -1.43
CA VAL A 512 23.17 -27.70 -2.29
C VAL A 512 23.47 -26.20 -2.27
N LEU A 513 23.72 -25.62 -1.09
CA LEU A 513 24.08 -24.21 -0.93
C LEU A 513 25.35 -23.86 -1.72
N VAL A 514 26.41 -24.67 -1.59
CA VAL A 514 27.66 -24.48 -2.35
C VAL A 514 27.40 -24.58 -3.85
N GLY A 515 26.55 -25.51 -4.28
CA GLY A 515 26.17 -25.70 -5.67
C GLY A 515 25.41 -24.50 -6.25
N PHE A 516 24.32 -24.08 -5.61
CA PHE A 516 23.55 -22.91 -6.03
C PHE A 516 24.34 -21.60 -5.90
N ALA A 517 25.19 -21.45 -4.88
CA ALA A 517 26.12 -20.31 -4.80
C ALA A 517 27.11 -20.32 -5.97
N GLY A 518 27.60 -21.50 -6.37
CA GLY A 518 28.40 -21.68 -7.58
C GLY A 518 27.68 -21.21 -8.83
N PHE A 519 26.42 -21.62 -9.02
CA PHE A 519 25.60 -21.18 -10.14
C PHE A 519 25.31 -19.67 -10.10
N ALA A 520 24.89 -19.13 -8.96
CA ALA A 520 24.60 -17.71 -8.80
C ALA A 520 25.85 -16.87 -9.08
N ALA A 521 27.01 -17.31 -8.62
CA ALA A 521 28.28 -16.64 -8.89
C ALA A 521 28.73 -16.75 -10.36
N ALA A 522 28.44 -17.86 -11.04
CA ALA A 522 28.66 -18.02 -12.49
C ALA A 522 27.71 -17.12 -13.29
N ALA A 523 26.40 -17.13 -12.98
CA ALA A 523 25.42 -16.25 -13.61
C ALA A 523 25.76 -14.77 -13.37
N TRP A 524 26.23 -14.41 -12.17
CA TRP A 524 26.68 -13.06 -11.87
C TRP A 524 27.90 -12.65 -12.70
N SER A 525 28.93 -13.50 -12.83
CA SER A 525 30.11 -13.18 -13.66
C SER A 525 29.74 -13.06 -15.14
N MET A 526 28.98 -14.02 -15.67
CA MET A 526 28.55 -14.07 -17.07
C MET A 526 27.61 -12.91 -17.46
N THR A 527 26.91 -12.30 -16.49
CA THR A 527 26.03 -11.14 -16.73
C THR A 527 26.71 -9.78 -16.51
N ALA A 528 28.03 -9.71 -16.29
CA ALA A 528 28.73 -8.47 -16.01
C ALA A 528 28.50 -7.37 -17.07
N ARG A 529 28.57 -7.72 -18.36
CA ARG A 529 28.33 -6.79 -19.49
C ARG A 529 26.89 -6.24 -19.49
N PRO A 530 25.82 -7.06 -19.55
CA PRO A 530 24.44 -6.56 -19.44
C PRO A 530 24.18 -5.75 -18.16
N ARG A 531 24.76 -6.13 -17.02
CA ARG A 531 24.59 -5.39 -15.76
C ARG A 531 25.27 -4.01 -15.80
N ALA A 532 26.46 -3.91 -16.37
CA ALA A 532 27.13 -2.63 -16.57
C ALA A 532 26.31 -1.70 -17.48
N GLN A 533 25.78 -2.24 -18.59
CA GLN A 533 24.88 -1.50 -19.48
C GLN A 533 23.58 -1.08 -18.77
N ALA A 534 22.99 -1.96 -17.96
CA ALA A 534 21.78 -1.64 -17.20
C ALA A 534 22.04 -0.55 -16.15
N ARG A 535 23.19 -0.58 -15.46
CA ARG A 535 23.61 0.49 -14.53
C ARG A 535 23.80 1.81 -15.26
N ALA A 536 24.43 1.80 -16.43
CA ALA A 536 24.58 3.00 -17.27
C ALA A 536 23.22 3.52 -17.74
N ALA A 537 22.30 2.63 -18.16
CA ALA A 537 20.95 3.01 -18.56
C ALA A 537 20.15 3.59 -17.39
N LEU A 538 20.23 2.99 -16.20
CA LEU A 538 19.62 3.49 -14.96
C LEU A 538 20.20 4.85 -14.56
N ALA A 539 21.52 5.03 -14.65
CA ALA A 539 22.17 6.31 -14.40
C ALA A 539 21.72 7.40 -15.39
N ALA A 540 21.46 7.02 -16.65
CA ALA A 540 20.93 7.90 -17.68
C ALA A 540 19.40 8.13 -17.57
N THR A 541 18.67 7.24 -16.89
CA THR A 541 17.19 7.23 -16.83
C THR A 541 16.59 8.53 -16.26
N PRO A 542 17.14 9.14 -15.20
CA PRO A 542 16.70 10.47 -14.77
C PRO A 542 16.78 11.52 -15.88
N GLY A 543 17.76 11.44 -16.78
CA GLY A 543 17.89 12.34 -17.93
C GLY A 543 16.82 12.11 -19.01
N ILE A 544 16.38 10.86 -19.19
CA ILE A 544 15.33 10.47 -20.15
C ILE A 544 13.97 11.01 -19.70
N PHE A 545 13.63 10.87 -18.42
CA PHE A 545 12.33 11.29 -17.87
C PHE A 545 12.26 12.75 -17.43
N ALA A 546 13.40 13.40 -17.17
CA ALA A 546 13.40 14.79 -16.75
C ALA A 546 13.27 15.80 -17.90
N GLY A 547 13.30 15.33 -19.16
CA GLY A 547 13.32 16.19 -20.34
C GLY A 547 14.45 17.24 -20.29
N THR A 548 14.35 18.28 -21.11
CA THR A 548 15.19 19.47 -20.95
C THR A 548 14.73 20.26 -19.73
N ILE A 549 15.21 19.88 -18.53
CA ILE A 549 14.95 20.67 -17.31
C ILE A 549 15.40 22.12 -17.59
N PRO A 550 14.49 23.12 -17.53
CA PRO A 550 14.84 24.49 -17.84
C PRO A 550 16.02 24.96 -16.98
N LYS A 551 16.97 25.71 -17.56
CA LYS A 551 18.15 26.24 -16.82
C LYS A 551 17.75 26.94 -15.51
N ARG A 552 16.58 27.59 -15.50
CA ARG A 552 15.99 28.25 -14.31
C ARG A 552 15.62 27.29 -13.17
N VAL A 553 15.22 26.06 -13.47
CA VAL A 553 14.91 25.02 -12.46
C VAL A 553 16.21 24.39 -11.96
N ARG A 554 17.20 24.17 -12.83
CA ARG A 554 18.55 23.67 -12.47
C ARG A 554 19.35 24.62 -11.57
N ARG A 555 19.08 25.92 -11.65
CA ARG A 555 19.77 26.99 -10.90
C ARG A 555 18.93 27.55 -9.75
N ARG A 556 17.87 26.87 -9.31
CA ARG A 556 17.07 27.32 -8.16
C ARG A 556 17.94 27.41 -6.90
N SER A 557 17.68 28.43 -6.08
CA SER A 557 18.42 28.58 -4.83
C SER A 557 18.06 27.43 -3.89
N PRO A 558 19.02 26.89 -3.12
CA PRO A 558 18.74 25.89 -2.11
C PRO A 558 17.69 26.34 -1.09
N ALA A 559 17.65 27.63 -0.76
CA ALA A 559 16.63 28.21 0.11
C ALA A 559 15.21 28.08 -0.46
N ALA A 560 15.03 28.27 -1.77
CA ALA A 560 13.73 28.08 -2.41
C ALA A 560 13.28 26.61 -2.42
N LEU A 561 14.22 25.67 -2.41
CA LEU A 561 13.94 24.24 -2.35
C LEU A 561 13.64 23.77 -0.93
N ALA A 562 14.39 24.29 0.05
CA ALA A 562 14.13 24.08 1.47
C ALA A 562 12.75 24.61 1.89
N GLY A 563 12.29 25.71 1.27
CA GLY A 563 10.94 26.23 1.49
C GLY A 563 9.80 25.30 1.05
N TYR A 564 10.05 24.34 0.16
CA TYR A 564 9.08 23.28 -0.17
C TYR A 564 9.32 22.03 0.68
N GLU A 565 10.58 21.65 0.89
CA GLU A 565 10.93 20.38 1.54
C GLU A 565 10.68 20.38 3.04
N LEU A 566 11.03 21.45 3.76
CA LEU A 566 10.96 21.48 5.22
C LEU A 566 9.51 21.45 5.73
N PRO A 567 8.59 22.32 5.27
CA PRO A 567 7.22 22.30 5.77
C PRO A 567 6.51 20.99 5.45
N LEU A 568 6.69 20.47 4.23
CA LEU A 568 6.00 19.25 3.81
C LEU A 568 6.64 18.00 4.41
N GLY A 569 7.96 17.97 4.57
CA GLY A 569 8.65 16.93 5.33
C GLY A 569 8.18 16.86 6.79
N LEU A 570 7.98 18.01 7.44
CA LEU A 570 7.42 18.09 8.80
C LEU A 570 5.97 17.62 8.89
N MET A 571 5.24 17.59 7.77
CA MET A 571 3.90 17.00 7.68
C MET A 571 3.92 15.53 7.25
N GLY A 572 5.10 14.90 7.16
CA GLY A 572 5.24 13.50 6.73
C GLY A 572 5.33 13.30 5.22
N PHE A 573 5.48 14.37 4.44
CA PHE A 573 5.58 14.36 2.98
C PHE A 573 6.97 14.82 2.49
N PRO A 574 8.07 14.13 2.85
CA PRO A 574 9.37 14.40 2.25
C PRO A 574 9.32 14.15 0.75
N GLY A 575 10.10 14.90 -0.05
CA GLY A 575 10.22 14.71 -1.49
C GLY A 575 9.65 15.83 -2.36
N VAL A 576 8.87 16.76 -1.80
CA VAL A 576 8.30 17.86 -2.61
C VAL A 576 9.38 18.83 -3.10
N GLY A 577 10.37 19.15 -2.27
CA GLY A 577 11.53 19.94 -2.69
C GLY A 577 12.36 19.22 -3.74
N TRP A 578 12.44 17.89 -3.69
CA TRP A 578 13.09 17.08 -4.75
C TRP A 578 12.37 17.19 -6.09
N LEU A 579 11.04 17.21 -6.07
CA LEU A 579 10.23 17.39 -7.28
C LEU A 579 10.56 18.75 -7.93
N PHE A 580 10.56 19.80 -7.12
CA PHE A 580 10.82 21.17 -7.57
C PHE A 580 12.29 21.48 -7.88
N ALA A 581 13.21 20.63 -7.42
CA ALA A 581 14.62 20.64 -7.80
C ALA A 581 14.90 19.88 -9.09
N GLY A 582 13.88 19.24 -9.69
CA GLY A 582 14.02 18.44 -10.90
C GLY A 582 14.72 17.10 -10.63
N PHE A 583 14.39 16.46 -9.52
CA PHE A 583 14.75 15.07 -9.22
C PHE A 583 13.46 14.22 -9.10
N PRO A 584 12.69 14.06 -10.20
CA PRO A 584 11.34 13.48 -10.14
C PRO A 584 11.31 12.07 -9.57
N LEU A 585 12.33 11.24 -9.87
CA LEU A 585 12.40 9.87 -9.35
C LEU A 585 12.55 9.83 -7.82
N ALA A 586 13.51 10.58 -7.28
CA ALA A 586 13.72 10.65 -5.82
C ALA A 586 12.50 11.27 -5.13
N ALA A 587 11.90 12.29 -5.75
CA ALA A 587 10.67 12.89 -5.28
C ALA A 587 9.52 11.89 -5.21
N SER A 588 9.29 11.11 -6.27
CA SER A 588 8.22 10.09 -6.29
C SER A 588 8.41 9.03 -5.21
N ILE A 589 9.64 8.56 -4.99
CA ILE A 589 9.94 7.58 -3.93
C ILE A 589 9.62 8.16 -2.56
N LEU A 590 10.13 9.35 -2.27
CA LEU A 590 9.93 10.01 -0.97
C LEU A 590 8.45 10.38 -0.74
N LEU A 591 7.74 10.83 -1.78
CA LEU A 591 6.33 11.20 -1.67
C LEU A 591 5.39 10.01 -1.52
N MET A 592 5.82 8.81 -1.93
CA MET A 592 5.07 7.58 -1.69
C MET A 592 5.42 6.97 -0.33
N ALA A 593 6.71 6.85 -0.03
CA ALA A 593 7.18 6.15 1.17
C ALA A 593 7.06 7.00 2.44
N GLY A 594 7.30 8.30 2.35
CA GLY A 594 7.29 9.22 3.49
C GLY A 594 5.95 9.25 4.22
N PRO A 595 4.82 9.48 3.52
CA PRO A 595 3.50 9.51 4.17
C PRO A 595 3.08 8.14 4.69
N ALA A 596 3.39 7.07 3.95
CA ALA A 596 3.10 5.70 4.39
C ALA A 596 3.86 5.36 5.68
N LEU A 597 5.14 5.72 5.77
CA LEU A 597 5.95 5.47 6.95
C LEU A 597 5.48 6.32 8.14
N THR A 598 5.20 7.60 7.89
CA THR A 598 4.82 8.58 8.92
C THR A 598 3.42 8.33 9.47
N TRP A 599 2.43 8.09 8.60
CA TRP A 599 1.02 8.11 8.98
C TRP A 599 0.34 6.74 8.96
N ALA A 600 1.06 5.69 8.61
CA ALA A 600 0.56 4.31 8.75
C ALA A 600 1.53 3.47 9.58
N VAL A 601 2.77 3.30 9.12
CA VAL A 601 3.69 2.30 9.73
C VAL A 601 4.09 2.68 11.15
N ILE A 602 4.55 3.92 11.39
CA ILE A 602 4.94 4.38 12.72
C ILE A 602 3.75 4.37 13.70
N PRO A 603 2.59 4.97 13.38
CA PRO A 603 1.45 4.92 14.28
C PRO A 603 1.00 3.50 14.62
N ILE A 604 1.07 2.56 13.67
CA ILE A 604 0.75 1.14 13.93
C ILE A 604 1.81 0.49 14.81
N ALA A 605 3.10 0.68 14.51
CA ALA A 605 4.19 0.02 15.24
C ALA A 605 4.35 0.52 16.69
N PHE A 606 4.02 1.79 16.94
CA PHE A 606 4.10 2.46 18.23
C PHE A 606 2.73 2.65 18.89
N SER A 607 1.67 2.03 18.34
CA SER A 607 0.33 2.11 18.89
C SER A 607 0.27 1.47 20.28
N PRO A 608 -0.48 2.03 21.24
CA PRO A 608 -0.78 1.32 22.50
C PRO A 608 -1.55 0.02 22.24
N TYR A 609 -2.22 -0.11 21.09
CA TYR A 609 -2.92 -1.33 20.66
C TYR A 609 -2.00 -2.34 19.97
N ALA A 610 -0.73 -2.02 19.76
CA ALA A 610 0.26 -2.95 19.23
C ALA A 610 0.92 -3.72 20.39
N HIS A 611 0.90 -5.05 20.33
CA HIS A 611 1.57 -5.92 21.31
C HIS A 611 3.11 -5.98 21.13
N GLY A 612 3.69 -4.99 20.44
CA GLY A 612 5.11 -4.92 20.13
C GLY A 612 5.95 -4.25 21.22
N PRO A 613 7.27 -4.47 21.23
CA PRO A 613 8.19 -3.89 22.23
C PRO A 613 8.27 -2.36 22.18
N LEU A 614 7.81 -1.75 21.08
CA LEU A 614 7.88 -0.31 20.82
C LEU A 614 6.72 0.51 21.42
N ARG A 615 5.73 -0.15 22.05
CA ARG A 615 4.53 0.48 22.62
C ARG A 615 4.84 1.58 23.65
N ALA A 616 5.93 1.42 24.41
CA ALA A 616 6.25 2.30 25.55
C ALA A 616 6.57 3.75 25.12
N VAL A 617 6.96 3.94 23.86
CA VAL A 617 7.25 5.27 23.30
C VAL A 617 5.97 5.98 22.83
N GLY A 618 4.99 5.22 22.31
CA GLY A 618 3.72 5.76 21.83
C GLY A 618 3.86 6.68 20.61
N TRP A 619 2.83 7.50 20.38
CA TRP A 619 2.80 8.51 19.31
C TRP A 619 3.94 9.55 19.39
N LYS A 620 4.62 9.67 20.53
CA LYS A 620 5.77 10.57 20.72
C LYS A 620 6.92 10.24 19.75
N ALA A 621 6.98 9.03 19.20
CA ALA A 621 7.92 8.68 18.14
C ALA A 621 7.80 9.57 16.89
N GLU A 622 6.59 10.04 16.55
CA GLU A 622 6.35 10.93 15.41
C GLU A 622 6.94 12.33 15.62
N LEU A 623 6.96 12.82 16.87
CA LEU A 623 7.58 14.10 17.24
C LEU A 623 9.09 14.13 16.94
N VAL A 624 9.74 12.97 16.94
CA VAL A 624 11.16 12.83 16.56
C VAL A 624 11.30 12.53 15.07
N TRP A 625 10.47 11.64 14.53
CA TRP A 625 10.53 11.20 13.14
C TRP A 625 10.24 12.34 12.13
N LEU A 626 9.25 13.18 12.39
CA LEU A 626 8.83 14.25 11.48
C LEU A 626 9.95 15.30 11.24
N PRO A 627 10.58 15.88 12.29
CA PRO A 627 11.75 16.74 12.11
C PRO A 627 12.93 16.01 11.48
N LEU A 628 13.21 14.77 11.91
CA LEU A 628 14.35 14.00 11.42
C LEU A 628 14.23 13.70 9.92
N SER A 629 13.07 13.24 9.46
CA SER A 629 12.80 12.94 8.05
C SER A 629 12.87 14.19 7.17
N ALA A 630 12.34 15.33 7.65
CA ALA A 630 12.42 16.62 6.97
C ALA A 630 13.87 17.11 6.82
N LEU A 631 14.67 17.00 7.88
CA LEU A 631 16.08 17.40 7.90
C LEU A 631 16.93 16.50 7.00
N LEU A 632 16.77 15.17 7.11
CA LEU A 632 17.49 14.21 6.27
C LEU A 632 17.18 14.42 4.80
N SER A 633 15.90 14.52 4.43
CA SER A 633 15.49 14.75 3.05
C SER A 633 16.04 16.08 2.50
N SER A 634 15.98 17.15 3.30
CA SER A 634 16.55 18.46 2.95
C SER A 634 18.08 18.42 2.78
N ALA A 635 18.80 17.70 3.64
CA ALA A 635 20.24 17.55 3.57
C ALA A 635 20.67 16.77 2.31
N PHE A 636 19.99 15.68 1.99
CA PHE A 636 20.24 14.92 0.77
C PHE A 636 19.87 15.71 -0.49
N LEU A 637 18.78 16.47 -0.47
CA LEU A 637 18.41 17.38 -1.55
C LEU A 637 19.49 18.44 -1.80
N TYR A 638 20.02 19.04 -0.72
CA TYR A 638 21.10 20.01 -0.79
C TYR A 638 22.36 19.40 -1.41
N ARG A 639 22.78 18.22 -0.96
CA ARG A 639 23.93 17.48 -1.50
C ARG A 639 23.75 17.13 -2.98
N ALA A 640 22.59 16.59 -3.35
CA ALA A 640 22.27 16.23 -4.74
C ALA A 640 22.29 17.45 -5.67
N HIS A 641 21.73 18.58 -5.22
CA HIS A 641 21.72 19.82 -5.96
C HIS A 641 23.11 20.47 -6.07
N ALA A 642 23.93 20.38 -5.01
CA ALA A 642 25.31 20.87 -5.02
C ALA A 642 26.16 20.08 -6.04
N ARG A 643 26.04 18.74 -6.08
CA ARG A 643 26.70 17.89 -7.08
C ARG A 643 26.28 18.25 -8.50
N ARG A 644 24.98 18.45 -8.74
CA ARG A 644 24.45 18.86 -10.06
C ARG A 644 24.99 20.22 -10.50
N ARG A 645 25.12 21.19 -9.59
CA ARG A 645 25.71 22.51 -9.91
C ARG A 645 27.19 22.39 -10.26
N ARG A 646 27.99 21.65 -9.49
CA ARG A 646 29.42 21.40 -9.79
C ARG A 646 29.62 20.77 -11.18
N ALA A 647 28.76 19.83 -11.57
CA ALA A 647 28.81 19.21 -12.89
C ALA A 647 28.39 20.14 -14.04
N LEU A 648 27.59 21.18 -13.78
CA LEU A 648 27.09 22.12 -14.80
C LEU A 648 27.92 23.42 -14.90
N GLU A 649 28.53 23.85 -13.81
CA GLU A 649 29.18 25.17 -13.67
C GLU A 649 30.70 25.06 -13.44
N GLY A 650 31.24 23.83 -13.33
CA GLY A 650 32.63 23.59 -12.95
C GLY A 650 32.87 23.78 -11.45
N THR A 651 34.02 23.32 -10.95
CA THR A 651 34.45 23.61 -9.57
C THR A 651 34.91 25.07 -9.48
N PRO A 652 34.43 25.86 -8.48
CA PRO A 652 35.01 27.17 -8.23
C PRO A 652 36.48 27.00 -7.84
N PRO A 653 37.40 27.88 -8.30
CA PRO A 653 38.80 27.78 -7.94
C PRO A 653 38.94 27.89 -6.42
N ARG A 654 39.72 26.97 -5.83
CA ARG A 654 40.19 27.12 -4.45
C ARG A 654 41.00 28.41 -4.41
N SER A 655 40.55 29.38 -3.61
CA SER A 655 41.34 30.56 -3.28
C SER A 655 42.65 30.10 -2.65
N GLY A 656 43.73 30.16 -3.44
CA GLY A 656 45.10 30.15 -2.92
C GLY A 656 45.39 31.45 -2.16
N PRO A 657 46.51 31.51 -1.43
CA PRO A 657 46.81 32.61 -0.52
C PRO A 657 46.93 33.94 -1.26
N LEU A 658 46.43 35.00 -0.63
CA LEU A 658 46.43 36.38 -1.10
C LEU A 658 47.81 36.83 -1.57
N ASP A 659 47.94 37.17 -2.85
CA ASP A 659 49.02 38.00 -3.35
C ASP A 659 48.55 39.46 -3.39
N LEU A 660 49.14 40.25 -2.49
CA LEU A 660 48.95 41.68 -2.32
C LEU A 660 49.95 42.40 -3.22
N SER A 661 49.57 42.78 -4.44
CA SER A 661 50.23 43.94 -5.05
C SER A 661 49.39 44.68 -6.10
N ARG A 662 49.53 46.00 -6.04
CA ARG A 662 49.18 47.06 -7.01
C ARG A 662 47.77 47.68 -6.98
N ASN A 663 47.70 48.68 -6.10
CA ASN A 663 47.00 49.96 -6.19
C ASN A 663 46.88 50.57 -7.60
N GLY A 664 45.78 51.33 -7.84
CA GLY A 664 45.86 52.48 -8.75
C GLY A 664 44.59 53.08 -9.40
N ARG A 665 43.68 53.65 -8.59
CA ARG A 665 42.91 54.91 -8.87
C ARG A 665 41.77 54.98 -9.92
N ARG A 666 40.62 55.42 -9.36
CA ARG A 666 39.55 56.35 -9.83
C ARG A 666 38.45 55.82 -10.77
N ARG A 667 37.20 55.76 -10.25
CA ARG A 667 36.22 56.88 -10.35
C ARG A 667 35.01 56.66 -9.42
N ASN A 668 34.71 57.66 -8.60
CA ASN A 668 33.53 57.74 -7.72
C ASN A 668 32.26 58.07 -8.52
N GLY A 669 31.14 57.47 -8.11
CA GLY A 669 29.76 57.80 -8.50
C GLY A 669 28.79 56.88 -7.76
N ALA A 670 27.98 57.44 -6.86
CA ALA A 670 27.27 56.78 -5.76
C ALA A 670 26.09 55.86 -6.15
N HIS A 671 25.96 54.69 -5.50
CA HIS A 671 24.89 54.39 -4.53
C HIS A 671 25.12 53.04 -3.81
N PRO A 672 24.89 52.93 -2.48
CA PRO A 672 25.32 51.80 -1.68
C PRO A 672 24.25 50.70 -1.50
N ASN A 673 24.69 49.43 -1.54
CA ASN A 673 24.25 48.32 -0.69
C ASN A 673 22.74 48.08 -0.44
N GLY A 674 21.91 47.90 -1.48
CA GLY A 674 20.49 47.53 -1.31
C GLY A 674 20.13 46.03 -1.39
N HIS A 675 21.00 45.15 -1.92
CA HIS A 675 20.55 43.81 -2.36
C HIS A 675 21.04 42.62 -1.51
N ARG A 676 22.05 42.79 -0.65
CA ARG A 676 22.56 41.70 0.22
C ARG A 676 21.89 41.66 1.60
N SER A 677 21.47 42.80 2.16
CA SER A 677 20.75 42.79 3.44
C SER A 677 19.35 42.18 3.29
N GLY A 678 18.60 42.51 2.22
CA GLY A 678 17.25 41.98 2.01
C GLY A 678 17.15 40.45 1.88
N TYR A 679 18.17 39.76 1.35
CA TYR A 679 18.16 38.29 1.31
C TYR A 679 18.46 37.66 2.66
N ARG A 680 19.46 38.19 3.40
CA ARG A 680 19.77 37.73 4.75
C ARG A 680 18.63 38.02 5.72
N THR A 681 18.03 39.21 5.67
CA THR A 681 16.86 39.56 6.48
C THR A 681 15.65 38.70 6.13
N ARG A 682 15.38 38.40 4.85
CA ARG A 682 14.30 37.46 4.47
C ARG A 682 14.56 36.02 4.92
N VAL A 683 15.81 35.57 4.91
CA VAL A 683 16.22 34.24 5.39
C VAL A 683 16.14 34.18 6.91
N VAL A 684 16.56 35.23 7.63
CA VAL A 684 16.47 35.34 9.10
C VAL A 684 15.02 35.47 9.55
N VAL A 685 14.18 36.22 8.83
CA VAL A 685 12.74 36.29 9.09
C VAL A 685 12.06 34.96 8.79
N ALA A 686 12.41 34.27 7.69
CA ALA A 686 11.87 32.94 7.41
C ALA A 686 12.34 31.89 8.41
N LEU A 687 13.60 31.92 8.85
CA LEU A 687 14.10 31.08 9.94
C LEU A 687 13.44 31.43 11.25
N GLY A 688 13.21 32.72 11.54
CA GLY A 688 12.50 33.19 12.72
C GLY A 688 11.05 32.74 12.74
N VAL A 689 10.36 32.76 11.59
CA VAL A 689 8.99 32.22 11.44
C VAL A 689 8.97 30.69 11.56
N ILE A 690 9.96 29.99 10.98
CA ILE A 690 10.07 28.52 11.10
C ILE A 690 10.38 28.11 12.55
N VAL A 691 11.27 28.83 13.23
CA VAL A 691 11.56 28.62 14.66
C VAL A 691 10.35 29.00 15.50
N LEU A 692 9.65 30.09 15.20
CA LEU A 692 8.43 30.48 15.89
C LEU A 692 7.33 29.41 15.73
N ILE A 693 7.15 28.84 14.54
CA ILE A 693 6.20 27.74 14.27
C ILE A 693 6.63 26.44 14.96
N LEU A 694 7.93 26.11 14.91
CA LEU A 694 8.50 24.93 15.56
C LEU A 694 8.52 25.04 17.09
N VAL A 695 8.54 26.25 17.65
CA VAL A 695 8.41 26.51 19.08
C VAL A 695 6.93 26.58 19.46
N SER A 696 6.07 27.24 18.69
CA SER A 696 4.66 27.44 19.06
C SER A 696 3.83 26.15 19.02
N LEU A 697 4.08 25.24 18.06
CA LEU A 697 3.30 24.00 17.95
C LEU A 697 3.48 23.01 19.12
N PRO A 698 4.70 22.78 19.65
CA PRO A 698 4.91 21.93 20.83
C PRO A 698 4.85 22.68 22.17
N PHE A 699 5.01 24.01 22.20
CA PHE A 699 4.95 24.79 23.44
C PHE A 699 3.50 25.12 23.86
N LEU A 700 2.55 25.17 22.92
CA LEU A 700 1.12 25.36 23.25
C LEU A 700 0.57 24.24 24.14
N PRO A 701 0.75 22.94 23.85
CA PRO A 701 0.29 21.87 24.74
C PRO A 701 0.98 21.88 26.12
N ALA A 702 2.28 22.22 26.14
CA ALA A 702 3.07 22.28 27.36
C ALA A 702 2.69 23.44 28.30
N VAL A 703 2.35 24.61 27.73
CA VAL A 703 1.87 25.78 28.50
C VAL A 703 0.36 25.70 28.79
N ALA A 704 -0.42 25.03 27.93
CA ALA A 704 -1.85 24.81 28.13
C ALA A 704 -2.17 23.64 29.08
N GLY A 705 -1.15 22.93 29.59
CA GLY A 705 -1.35 21.77 30.48
C GLY A 705 -2.09 20.60 29.81
N ILE A 706 -2.18 20.58 28.49
CA ILE A 706 -2.79 19.48 27.74
C ILE A 706 -1.78 18.33 27.75
N GLY A 707 -1.88 17.49 28.77
CA GLY A 707 -0.95 16.40 29.07
C GLY A 707 -0.50 16.32 30.54
N SER A 708 -0.88 17.28 31.41
CA SER A 708 -0.73 17.10 32.86
C SER A 708 -1.87 16.23 33.38
N SER A 709 -1.54 15.08 33.94
CA SER A 709 -2.37 13.96 34.35
C SER A 709 -3.38 14.23 35.48
N SER A 710 -4.30 15.19 35.34
CA SER A 710 -5.42 15.32 36.29
C SER A 710 -6.73 15.54 35.54
N VAL A 711 -7.66 14.59 35.67
CA VAL A 711 -9.02 14.72 35.11
C VAL A 711 -9.76 15.82 35.89
N ARG A 712 -10.21 16.88 35.21
CA ARG A 712 -10.96 17.99 35.82
C ARG A 712 -12.45 17.86 35.51
N TYR A 713 -13.28 17.76 36.55
CA TYR A 713 -14.74 17.72 36.42
C TYR A 713 -15.34 19.14 36.43
N SER A 714 -16.39 19.33 35.63
CA SER A 714 -17.14 20.59 35.52
C SER A 714 -18.63 20.30 35.42
N TYR A 715 -19.46 21.22 35.92
CA TYR A 715 -20.89 21.16 35.67
C TYR A 715 -21.18 21.47 34.21
N GLN A 716 -21.96 20.61 33.57
CA GLN A 716 -22.32 20.67 32.17
C GLN A 716 -23.77 21.13 32.03
N ARG A 717 -23.98 22.08 31.11
CA ARG A 717 -25.33 22.37 30.61
C ARG A 717 -25.59 21.49 29.40
N PHE A 718 -26.74 20.84 29.44
CA PHE A 718 -27.20 19.88 28.45
C PHE A 718 -27.56 20.54 27.11
N THR A 719 -26.57 20.73 26.22
CA THR A 719 -26.78 21.10 24.81
C THR A 719 -26.87 19.85 23.91
N PRO A 720 -27.41 19.95 22.67
CA PRO A 720 -27.50 18.80 21.74
C PRO A 720 -26.15 18.15 21.41
N GLU A 721 -25.05 18.88 21.59
CA GLU A 721 -23.69 18.50 21.22
C GLU A 721 -22.95 17.79 22.35
N VAL A 722 -23.48 17.87 23.57
CA VAL A 722 -22.91 17.29 24.78
C VAL A 722 -23.46 15.88 24.93
N THR A 723 -22.73 14.94 24.36
CA THR A 723 -22.99 13.49 24.43
C THR A 723 -22.03 12.81 25.40
N GLY A 724 -22.43 11.63 25.86
CA GLY A 724 -21.72 10.82 26.85
C GLY A 724 -22.62 10.48 28.03
N GLN A 725 -21.98 10.07 29.10
CA GLN A 725 -22.60 9.63 30.33
C GLN A 725 -22.33 10.67 31.42
N PHE A 726 -23.33 10.95 32.25
CA PHE A 726 -23.32 12.05 33.20
C PHE A 726 -23.89 11.60 34.54
N LEU A 727 -23.35 12.13 35.62
CA LEU A 727 -23.96 12.07 36.94
C LEU A 727 -24.75 13.35 37.19
N ALA A 728 -26.07 13.26 37.33
CA ALA A 728 -26.89 14.37 37.77
C ALA A 728 -26.78 14.53 39.30
N THR A 729 -26.43 15.74 39.72
CA THR A 729 -26.32 16.14 41.13
C THR A 729 -27.33 17.22 41.48
N GLY A 730 -27.37 17.65 42.74
CA GLY A 730 -28.19 18.80 43.16
C GLY A 730 -27.79 20.13 42.55
N HIS A 731 -26.54 20.27 42.09
CA HIS A 731 -25.99 21.50 41.53
C HIS A 731 -25.92 21.50 39.98
N GLY A 732 -25.98 20.32 39.35
CA GLY A 732 -25.95 20.19 37.90
C GLY A 732 -25.50 18.81 37.44
N ALA A 733 -25.50 18.57 36.13
CA ALA A 733 -24.98 17.34 35.55
C ALA A 733 -23.46 17.42 35.40
N VAL A 734 -22.75 16.35 35.77
CA VAL A 734 -21.29 16.24 35.70
C VAL A 734 -20.98 15.15 34.71
N LYS A 735 -20.20 15.45 33.66
CA LYS A 735 -19.81 14.43 32.69
C LYS A 735 -18.86 13.43 33.37
N LEU A 736 -19.22 12.15 33.31
CA LEU A 736 -18.34 11.08 33.75
C LEU A 736 -17.25 10.89 32.69
N PHE A 737 -16.05 10.55 33.16
CA PHE A 737 -14.96 10.22 32.26
C PHE A 737 -15.13 8.78 31.82
N ALA A 738 -15.19 8.56 30.50
CA ALA A 738 -15.40 7.25 29.91
C ALA A 738 -14.09 6.63 29.43
N TRP A 739 -13.87 5.38 29.81
CA TRP A 739 -12.79 4.55 29.31
C TRP A 739 -13.35 3.50 28.36
N SER A 740 -12.76 3.34 27.18
CA SER A 740 -13.25 2.38 26.17
C SER A 740 -12.92 0.91 26.50
N ASP A 741 -12.14 0.68 27.56
CA ASP A 741 -11.74 -0.65 28.06
C ASP A 741 -11.82 -0.67 29.59
N PRO A 742 -12.12 -1.83 30.21
CA PRO A 742 -12.09 -1.96 31.66
C PRO A 742 -10.65 -1.77 32.15
N GLN A 743 -10.48 -0.88 33.13
CA GLN A 743 -9.17 -0.57 33.71
C GLN A 743 -8.73 -1.70 34.64
N SER A 744 -7.46 -2.12 34.53
CA SER A 744 -6.86 -3.14 35.39
C SER A 744 -6.78 -2.70 36.85
N ASP A 745 -6.55 -1.40 37.07
CA ASP A 745 -6.56 -0.75 38.37
C ASP A 745 -7.65 0.31 38.41
N TYR A 746 -8.29 0.49 39.57
CA TYR A 746 -9.33 1.51 39.73
C TYR A 746 -8.74 2.92 39.56
N PRO A 747 -9.29 3.78 38.68
CA PRO A 747 -8.72 5.10 38.42
C PRO A 747 -8.66 5.99 39.67
N GLN A 748 -7.47 6.51 39.99
CA GLN A 748 -7.29 7.40 41.16
C GLN A 748 -8.04 8.74 41.00
N ASP A 749 -8.28 9.18 39.77
CA ASP A 749 -8.99 10.41 39.41
C ASP A 749 -10.51 10.20 39.15
N ALA A 750 -11.05 9.03 39.52
CA ALA A 750 -12.49 8.77 39.42
C ALA A 750 -13.29 9.79 40.25
N LEU A 751 -14.47 10.17 39.78
CA LEU A 751 -15.32 11.18 40.43
C LEU A 751 -15.68 10.72 41.85
N ARG A 752 -15.38 11.53 42.87
CA ARG A 752 -15.72 11.26 44.29
C ARG A 752 -16.87 12.16 44.71
N VAL A 753 -17.98 11.57 45.11
CA VAL A 753 -19.22 12.28 45.49
C VAL A 753 -19.86 11.65 46.72
N HIS A 754 -20.65 12.40 47.46
CA HIS A 754 -21.45 11.84 48.53
C HIS A 754 -22.68 11.09 47.99
N ALA A 755 -23.17 10.09 48.73
CA ALA A 755 -24.34 9.31 48.33
C ALA A 755 -25.59 10.17 48.08
N ILE A 756 -25.72 11.30 48.80
CA ILE A 756 -26.82 12.26 48.64
C ILE A 756 -26.74 13.08 47.34
N GLU A 757 -25.56 13.16 46.71
CA GLU A 757 -25.34 13.91 45.48
C GLU A 757 -25.63 13.08 44.23
N VAL A 758 -25.76 11.75 44.35
CA VAL A 758 -26.11 10.86 43.24
C VAL A 758 -27.62 10.86 43.04
N ARG A 759 -28.15 11.73 42.17
CA ARG A 759 -29.60 11.78 41.87
C ARG A 759 -30.00 10.82 40.75
N SER A 760 -29.32 10.91 39.61
CA SER A 760 -29.59 10.05 38.44
C SER A 760 -28.35 9.97 37.55
N LEU A 761 -28.21 8.86 36.82
CA LEU A 761 -27.26 8.69 35.72
C LEU A 761 -27.95 9.08 34.43
N VAL A 762 -27.40 10.07 33.71
CA VAL A 762 -27.98 10.58 32.47
C VAL A 762 -27.06 10.21 31.32
N VAL A 763 -27.60 9.53 30.31
CA VAL A 763 -26.91 9.23 29.06
C VAL A 763 -27.46 10.12 27.97
N ARG A 764 -26.59 10.79 27.23
CA ARG A 764 -26.95 11.56 26.04
C ARG A 764 -26.19 11.04 24.83
N ALA A 765 -26.91 10.69 23.78
CA ALA A 765 -26.34 10.22 22.53
C ALA A 765 -27.22 10.68 21.36
N PRO A 766 -26.70 10.68 20.11
CA PRO A 766 -27.52 10.96 18.93
C PRO A 766 -28.70 9.99 18.78
N ALA A 767 -28.53 8.77 19.26
CA ALA A 767 -29.57 7.80 19.55
C ALA A 767 -29.15 7.05 20.82
N VAL A 768 -29.98 7.05 21.87
CA VAL A 768 -29.70 6.25 23.07
C VAL A 768 -30.05 4.79 22.82
N ASP A 769 -29.16 3.89 23.22
CA ASP A 769 -29.31 2.44 23.06
C ASP A 769 -30.47 1.91 23.94
N ASN A 770 -30.77 0.61 23.85
CA ASN A 770 -31.74 -0.01 24.74
C ASN A 770 -31.31 0.19 26.22
N PRO A 771 -32.21 0.55 27.16
CA PRO A 771 -31.88 0.65 28.57
C PRO A 771 -31.12 -0.54 29.17
N SER A 772 -31.33 -1.77 28.67
CA SER A 772 -30.61 -2.98 29.10
C SER A 772 -29.10 -2.93 28.81
N ALA A 773 -28.68 -2.07 27.88
CA ALA A 773 -27.30 -1.90 27.49
C ALA A 773 -26.49 -1.05 28.49
N TYR A 774 -27.16 -0.38 29.42
CA TYR A 774 -26.56 0.42 30.48
C TYR A 774 -26.68 -0.31 31.82
N GLN A 775 -25.56 -0.54 32.51
CA GLN A 775 -25.52 -1.29 33.76
C GLN A 775 -24.64 -0.58 34.78
N LEU A 776 -25.03 -0.59 36.05
CA LEU A 776 -24.24 -0.07 37.15
C LEU A 776 -23.73 -1.23 37.99
N PHE A 777 -22.43 -1.27 38.28
CA PHE A 777 -21.79 -2.32 39.07
C PHE A 777 -21.19 -1.74 40.35
N ASP A 778 -21.40 -2.42 41.47
CA ASP A 778 -20.64 -2.24 42.70
C ASP A 778 -19.41 -3.14 42.63
N LEU A 779 -18.24 -2.52 42.44
CA LEU A 779 -16.97 -3.23 42.28
C LEU A 779 -16.46 -3.83 43.61
N GLY A 780 -16.92 -3.32 44.75
CA GLY A 780 -16.55 -3.85 46.06
C GLY A 780 -17.29 -5.13 46.41
N ARG A 781 -18.55 -5.24 45.98
CA ARG A 781 -19.40 -6.42 46.20
C ARG A 781 -19.46 -7.39 45.02
N GLY A 782 -18.92 -7.00 43.86
CA GLY A 782 -18.93 -7.81 42.64
C GLY A 782 -20.33 -8.05 42.07
N ALA A 783 -21.27 -7.14 42.34
CA ALA A 783 -22.68 -7.30 41.97
C ALA A 783 -23.20 -6.11 41.15
N SER A 784 -24.18 -6.36 40.28
CA SER A 784 -24.90 -5.28 39.60
C SER A 784 -25.85 -4.57 40.57
N VAL A 785 -25.95 -3.25 40.44
CA VAL A 785 -26.88 -2.41 41.18
C VAL A 785 -28.14 -2.23 40.32
N PRO A 786 -29.33 -2.61 40.83
CA PRO A 786 -30.57 -2.39 40.10
C PRO A 786 -30.81 -0.90 39.82
N ILE A 787 -31.00 -0.56 38.54
CA ILE A 787 -31.29 0.80 38.07
C ILE A 787 -32.62 0.79 37.31
N ALA A 788 -33.45 1.80 37.54
CA ALA A 788 -34.74 1.99 36.88
C ALA A 788 -34.67 3.13 35.87
N VAL A 789 -35.39 3.00 34.77
CA VAL A 789 -35.55 4.08 33.78
C VAL A 789 -36.52 5.11 34.35
N GLN A 790 -36.04 6.32 34.60
CA GLN A 790 -36.86 7.44 35.06
C GLN A 790 -37.47 8.20 33.87
N ALA A 791 -36.69 8.44 32.82
CA ALA A 791 -37.13 9.14 31.61
C ALA A 791 -36.33 8.66 30.40
N ARG A 792 -36.99 8.56 29.24
CA ARG A 792 -36.35 8.19 27.97
C ARG A 792 -36.89 9.04 26.83
N THR A 793 -35.97 9.63 26.07
CA THR A 793 -36.21 10.27 24.77
C THR A 793 -35.29 9.62 23.73
N PRO A 794 -35.45 9.91 22.43
CA PRO A 794 -34.55 9.36 21.40
C PRO A 794 -33.07 9.69 21.63
N THR A 795 -32.76 10.80 22.31
CA THR A 795 -31.38 11.29 22.49
C THR A 795 -30.93 11.34 23.95
N THR A 796 -31.79 10.95 24.90
CA THR A 796 -31.48 11.07 26.33
C THR A 796 -32.16 9.96 27.13
N LEU A 797 -31.39 9.31 28.00
CA LEU A 797 -31.85 8.26 28.89
C LEU A 797 -31.45 8.62 30.33
N THR A 798 -32.41 8.69 31.23
CA THR A 798 -32.18 8.99 32.65
C THR A 798 -32.47 7.74 33.48
N LEU A 799 -31.47 7.28 34.21
CA LEU A 799 -31.45 6.05 34.99
C LEU A 799 -31.26 6.41 36.47
N VAL A 800 -32.02 5.78 37.36
CA VAL A 800 -31.94 6.04 38.80
C VAL A 800 -31.69 4.72 39.53
N PRO A 801 -30.68 4.65 40.42
CA PRO A 801 -30.49 3.49 41.29
C PRO A 801 -31.75 3.25 42.14
N MET A 802 -32.25 2.00 42.16
CA MET A 802 -33.46 1.65 42.93
C MET A 802 -33.24 1.70 44.44
N GLN A 803 -31.98 1.70 44.88
CA GLN A 803 -31.57 1.87 46.26
C GLN A 803 -30.47 2.93 46.33
N ARG A 804 -30.37 3.65 47.46
CA ARG A 804 -29.27 4.59 47.68
C ARG A 804 -27.94 3.84 47.63
N LEU A 805 -26.99 4.37 46.85
CA LEU A 805 -25.66 3.79 46.74
C LEU A 805 -24.93 3.88 48.09
N ALA A 806 -24.44 2.74 48.58
CA ALA A 806 -23.58 2.69 49.77
C ALA A 806 -22.19 3.29 49.45
N PRO A 807 -21.42 3.74 50.46
CA PRO A 807 -20.03 4.13 50.24
C PRO A 807 -19.23 2.99 49.60
N GLY A 808 -18.61 3.24 48.45
CA GLY A 808 -18.03 2.19 47.62
C GLY A 808 -17.54 2.68 46.25
N ARG A 809 -16.95 1.76 45.47
CA ARG A 809 -16.44 2.00 44.12
C ARG A 809 -17.41 1.41 43.11
N TYR A 810 -17.81 2.22 42.13
CA TYR A 810 -18.81 1.84 41.15
C TYR A 810 -18.28 2.01 39.72
N ALA A 811 -18.77 1.16 38.82
CA ALA A 811 -18.58 1.29 37.39
C ALA A 811 -19.93 1.37 36.70
N PHE A 812 -20.18 2.46 35.98
CA PHE A 812 -21.31 2.59 35.08
C PHE A 812 -20.85 2.21 33.67
N VAL A 813 -21.46 1.17 33.11
CA VAL A 813 -21.03 0.54 31.86
C VAL A 813 -22.12 0.74 30.82
N ALA A 814 -21.78 1.35 29.69
CA ALA A 814 -22.64 1.49 28.54
C ALA A 814 -22.15 0.60 27.41
N SER A 815 -22.97 -0.35 26.96
CA SER A 815 -22.71 -1.17 25.78
C SER A 815 -23.41 -0.56 24.57
N HIS A 816 -22.66 -0.11 23.57
CA HIS A 816 -23.25 0.51 22.39
C HIS A 816 -23.73 -0.54 21.39
N GLU A 817 -24.99 -0.45 20.94
CA GLU A 817 -25.65 -1.43 20.06
C GLU A 817 -25.44 -1.12 18.55
N GLY A 818 -24.63 -0.11 18.22
CA GLY A 818 -24.35 0.32 16.84
C GLY A 818 -23.26 -0.48 16.09
N MET A 819 -23.08 -0.19 14.80
CA MET A 819 -22.15 -0.85 13.83
C MET A 819 -20.67 -0.95 14.28
N PHE A 820 -20.27 -0.25 15.34
CA PHE A 820 -18.91 -0.25 15.91
C PHE A 820 -18.83 -0.84 17.33
N GLY A 821 -19.88 -1.55 17.79
CA GLY A 821 -20.01 -2.23 19.09
C GLY A 821 -18.81 -2.10 20.05
N GLY A 822 -18.95 -1.21 21.04
CA GLY A 822 -17.94 -0.91 22.05
C GLY A 822 -18.59 -0.74 23.42
N ARG A 823 -17.78 -0.78 24.49
CA ARG A 823 -18.23 -0.55 25.87
C ARG A 823 -17.49 0.65 26.46
N ASP A 824 -18.25 1.59 26.99
CA ASP A 824 -17.71 2.68 27.79
C ASP A 824 -17.83 2.30 29.27
N TYR A 825 -16.74 2.43 30.01
CA TYR A 825 -16.63 2.18 31.44
C TYR A 825 -16.40 3.51 32.15
N ASP A 826 -17.34 3.92 32.98
CA ASP A 826 -17.27 5.15 33.77
C ASP A 826 -17.12 4.82 35.25
N TYR A 827 -16.05 5.30 35.89
CA TYR A 827 -15.78 5.01 37.30
C TYR A 827 -16.20 6.16 38.21
N LEU A 828 -16.91 5.85 39.28
CA LEU A 828 -17.30 6.81 40.32
C LEU A 828 -17.19 6.19 41.72
N THR A 829 -16.77 7.01 42.68
CA THR A 829 -16.61 6.62 44.08
C THR A 829 -17.62 7.35 44.94
N VAL A 830 -18.47 6.60 45.63
CA VAL A 830 -19.35 7.14 46.67
C VAL A 830 -18.58 7.14 47.98
N VAL A 831 -18.34 8.31 48.56
CA VAL A 831 -17.55 8.45 49.79
C VAL A 831 -18.45 8.53 51.04
N PRO A 832 -17.99 8.06 52.21
CA PRO A 832 -18.72 8.22 53.47
C PRO A 832 -19.00 9.69 53.80
N PRO A 833 -20.02 9.99 54.62
CA PRO A 833 -20.25 11.35 55.12
C PRO A 833 -18.98 11.94 55.75
N GLY A 834 -18.61 13.17 55.37
CA GLY A 834 -17.43 13.86 55.88
C GLY A 834 -16.10 13.56 55.17
N ALA A 835 -16.05 12.59 54.25
CA ALA A 835 -14.86 12.33 53.43
C ALA A 835 -14.75 13.32 52.26
N PRO A 836 -13.52 13.66 51.79
CA PRO A 836 -13.35 14.65 50.73
C PRO A 836 -13.91 14.19 49.39
N VAL A 837 -14.65 15.08 48.73
CA VAL A 837 -15.22 14.93 47.38
C VAL A 837 -14.37 15.64 46.32
N THR A 838 -14.54 15.27 45.06
CA THR A 838 -13.82 15.90 43.94
C THR A 838 -14.32 17.33 43.73
N ARG A 839 -13.42 18.32 43.69
CA ARG A 839 -13.81 19.71 43.38
C ARG A 839 -14.29 19.79 41.93
N ILE A 840 -15.56 20.18 41.75
CA ILE A 840 -16.18 20.39 40.43
C ILE A 840 -16.16 21.89 40.12
N SER A 841 -15.77 22.24 38.89
CA SER A 841 -15.66 23.65 38.48
C SER A 841 -17.00 24.20 37.92
N ASP A 842 -17.37 25.42 38.36
CA ASP A 842 -18.60 26.14 37.97
C ASP A 842 -18.44 26.95 36.65
N GLY A 843 -17.74 26.40 35.66
CA GLY A 843 -17.13 27.11 34.51
C GLY A 843 -18.04 27.89 33.53
N ALA A 844 -18.89 28.80 34.00
CA ALA A 844 -19.69 29.70 33.18
C ALA A 844 -18.96 31.01 32.80
N ARG A 845 -17.78 31.31 33.38
CA ARG A 845 -16.98 32.52 33.05
C ARG A 845 -15.49 32.20 33.17
N GLY A 846 -14.83 31.85 32.06
CA GLY A 846 -13.39 31.59 32.00
C GLY A 846 -12.75 32.25 30.79
N THR A 847 -11.90 33.24 31.02
CA THR A 847 -11.38 34.23 30.07
C THR A 847 -10.15 33.77 29.25
N ALA A 848 -9.63 32.56 29.43
CA ALA A 848 -8.46 32.05 28.70
C ALA A 848 -8.76 31.30 27.37
N PRO A 849 -9.75 30.38 27.27
CA PRO A 849 -10.04 29.68 26.01
C PRO A 849 -10.63 30.58 24.92
N GLN A 850 -11.45 31.58 25.28
CA GLN A 850 -12.11 32.48 24.32
C GLN A 850 -11.14 33.36 23.51
N ILE A 851 -9.98 33.72 24.09
CA ILE A 851 -8.97 34.52 23.37
C ILE A 851 -8.29 33.66 22.30
N ALA A 852 -7.97 32.40 22.61
CA ALA A 852 -7.35 31.48 21.66
C ALA A 852 -8.31 31.11 20.51
N ASP A 853 -9.59 30.93 20.81
CA ASP A 853 -10.61 30.57 19.82
C ASP A 853 -10.94 31.72 18.85
N ALA A 854 -10.79 32.98 19.30
CA ALA A 854 -10.95 34.17 18.46
C ALA A 854 -9.75 34.45 17.53
N LEU A 855 -8.58 33.84 17.74
CA LEU A 855 -7.36 34.15 16.97
C LEU A 855 -7.49 33.77 15.49
N LEU A 856 -8.04 32.60 15.19
CA LEU A 856 -8.18 32.12 13.81
C LEU A 856 -9.08 33.02 12.94
N PRO A 857 -10.34 33.33 13.35
CA PRO A 857 -11.19 34.23 12.57
C PRO A 857 -10.63 35.65 12.53
N LEU A 858 -9.97 36.14 13.59
CA LEU A 858 -9.32 37.45 13.58
C LEU A 858 -8.18 37.52 12.55
N VAL A 859 -7.32 36.52 12.49
CA VAL A 859 -6.23 36.46 11.50
C VAL A 859 -6.80 36.32 10.09
N ALA A 860 -7.86 35.53 9.89
CA ALA A 860 -8.54 35.41 8.61
C ALA A 860 -9.14 36.76 8.16
N ALA A 861 -9.80 37.49 9.06
CA ALA A 861 -10.35 38.82 8.81
C ALA A 861 -9.26 39.83 8.42
N LEU A 862 -8.15 39.87 9.16
CA LEU A 862 -7.03 40.76 8.86
C LEU A 862 -6.38 40.43 7.51
N LEU A 863 -6.18 39.15 7.19
CA LEU A 863 -5.64 38.74 5.88
C LEU A 863 -6.58 39.10 4.73
N ALA A 864 -7.88 38.84 4.89
CA ALA A 864 -8.89 39.20 3.90
C ALA A 864 -8.96 40.73 3.70
N LEU A 865 -8.87 41.52 4.77
CA LEU A 865 -8.89 42.98 4.73
C LEU A 865 -7.64 43.56 4.05
N VAL A 866 -6.44 43.06 4.40
CA VAL A 866 -5.19 43.43 3.71
C VAL A 866 -5.31 43.12 2.22
N PHE A 867 -5.91 41.99 1.87
CA PHE A 867 -6.07 41.62 0.48
C PHE A 867 -7.07 42.52 -0.25
N ALA A 868 -8.24 42.77 0.34
CA ALA A 868 -9.26 43.68 -0.19
C ALA A 868 -8.66 45.08 -0.42
N GLY A 869 -7.90 45.62 0.54
CA GLY A 869 -7.21 46.90 0.42
C GLY A 869 -6.20 46.94 -0.74
N ARG A 870 -5.39 45.89 -0.92
CA ARG A 870 -4.46 45.80 -2.05
C ARG A 870 -5.17 45.73 -3.41
N LEU A 871 -6.30 45.03 -3.48
CA LEU A 871 -7.12 44.95 -4.68
C LEU A 871 -7.81 46.29 -4.99
N ALA A 872 -8.34 46.97 -3.98
CA ALA A 872 -8.96 48.29 -4.10
C ALA A 872 -7.93 49.33 -4.60
N VAL A 873 -6.75 49.42 -3.96
CA VAL A 873 -5.66 50.30 -4.43
C VAL A 873 -5.24 49.96 -5.87
N SER A 874 -5.21 48.67 -6.22
CA SER A 874 -4.93 48.25 -7.60
C SER A 874 -6.05 48.61 -8.59
N ALA A 875 -7.30 48.62 -8.16
CA ALA A 875 -8.46 49.00 -8.94
C ALA A 875 -8.48 50.52 -9.18
N PHE A 876 -8.23 51.34 -8.16
CA PHE A 876 -8.14 52.79 -8.29
C PHE A 876 -6.98 53.23 -9.19
N ARG A 877 -5.81 52.58 -9.08
CA ARG A 877 -4.66 52.91 -9.95
C ARG A 877 -4.84 52.44 -11.40
N ARG A 878 -5.59 51.37 -11.63
CA ARG A 878 -5.86 50.80 -12.96
C ARG A 878 -7.28 50.21 -12.97
N PRO A 879 -8.30 50.99 -13.39
CA PRO A 879 -9.70 50.61 -13.27
C PRO A 879 -9.97 49.35 -14.08
N ALA A 880 -10.48 48.33 -13.38
CA ALA A 880 -10.85 47.06 -13.97
C ALA A 880 -11.96 46.43 -13.11
N GLY A 881 -13.15 46.23 -13.70
CA GLY A 881 -14.35 45.82 -12.97
C GLY A 881 -14.17 44.55 -12.13
N GLN A 882 -13.41 43.55 -12.62
CA GLN A 882 -13.13 42.34 -11.85
C GLN A 882 -12.39 42.60 -10.54
N LYS A 883 -11.50 43.60 -10.48
CA LYS A 883 -10.74 43.91 -9.27
C LYS A 883 -11.63 44.55 -8.21
N VAL A 884 -12.60 45.35 -8.64
CA VAL A 884 -13.61 45.96 -7.77
C VAL A 884 -14.49 44.86 -7.18
N LEU A 885 -15.00 43.94 -8.02
CA LEU A 885 -15.81 42.81 -7.57
C LEU A 885 -15.06 41.90 -6.59
N TRP A 886 -13.79 41.60 -6.84
CA TRP A 886 -12.97 40.83 -5.90
C TRP A 886 -12.65 41.59 -4.61
N ALA A 887 -12.37 42.89 -4.69
CA ALA A 887 -12.15 43.71 -3.50
C ALA A 887 -13.38 43.73 -2.60
N LEU A 888 -14.58 43.86 -3.19
CA LEU A 888 -15.85 43.76 -2.47
C LEU A 888 -16.05 42.37 -1.86
N GLY A 889 -15.78 41.30 -2.61
CA GLY A 889 -15.88 39.92 -2.11
C GLY A 889 -14.97 39.64 -0.91
N PHE A 890 -13.69 40.04 -0.95
CA PHE A 890 -12.79 39.89 0.20
C PHE A 890 -13.11 40.86 1.34
N GLY A 891 -13.68 42.04 1.05
CA GLY A 891 -14.19 42.94 2.08
C GLY A 891 -15.37 42.34 2.85
N LEU A 892 -16.32 41.70 2.14
CA LEU A 892 -17.43 40.96 2.74
C LEU A 892 -16.93 39.74 3.54
N PHE A 893 -15.92 39.03 3.03
CA PHE A 893 -15.28 37.94 3.78
C PHE A 893 -14.69 38.47 5.10
N ALA A 894 -13.96 39.59 5.04
CA ALA A 894 -13.37 40.21 6.23
C ALA A 894 -14.43 40.64 7.25
N ALA A 895 -15.56 41.20 6.79
CA ALA A 895 -16.68 41.58 7.65
C ALA A 895 -17.33 40.36 8.34
N ALA A 896 -17.48 39.24 7.63
CA ALA A 896 -18.00 38.00 8.19
C ALA A 896 -17.06 37.41 9.25
N ALA A 897 -15.77 37.27 8.93
CA ALA A 897 -14.76 36.76 9.86
C ALA A 897 -14.54 37.69 11.07
N ALA A 898 -14.71 39.00 10.90
CA ALA A 898 -14.69 39.96 12.00
C ALA A 898 -15.93 39.80 12.90
N ALA A 899 -17.12 39.60 12.33
CA ALA A 899 -18.33 39.33 13.12
C ALA A 899 -18.20 38.05 13.94
N GLU A 900 -17.59 36.99 13.38
CA GLU A 900 -17.27 35.76 14.11
C GLU A 900 -16.26 36.02 15.24
N ALA A 901 -15.16 36.72 14.98
CA ALA A 901 -14.17 37.05 16.00
C ALA A 901 -14.75 37.90 17.15
N VAL A 902 -15.68 38.80 16.86
CA VAL A 902 -16.42 39.57 17.87
C VAL A 902 -17.38 38.67 18.64
N ALA A 903 -18.12 37.78 17.95
CA ALA A 903 -19.03 36.83 18.58
C ALA A 903 -18.33 35.85 19.54
N HIS A 904 -17.07 35.46 19.27
CA HIS A 904 -16.26 34.68 20.20
C HIS A 904 -16.04 35.39 21.55
N ARG A 905 -16.03 36.73 21.55
CA ARG A 905 -15.81 37.58 22.72
C ARG A 905 -17.11 38.04 23.40
N SER A 906 -18.12 38.43 22.64
CA SER A 906 -19.37 39.02 23.16
C SER A 906 -20.58 38.08 23.10
N GLY A 907 -20.45 36.90 22.48
CA GLY A 907 -21.58 36.07 22.10
C GLY A 907 -22.27 36.56 20.83
N TRP A 908 -23.18 35.75 20.29
CA TRP A 908 -23.97 36.12 19.12
C TRP A 908 -25.17 36.98 19.50
N ASP A 909 -25.29 38.13 18.83
CA ASP A 909 -26.50 38.95 18.86
C ASP A 909 -27.16 39.00 17.46
N PRO A 910 -28.41 39.46 17.34
CA PRO A 910 -29.11 39.52 16.06
C PRO A 910 -28.44 40.41 15.02
N ALA A 911 -27.65 41.42 15.41
CA ALA A 911 -26.96 42.29 14.47
C ALA A 911 -25.70 41.62 13.91
N LEU A 912 -24.86 41.05 14.77
CA LEU A 912 -23.67 40.28 14.42
C LEU A 912 -24.03 39.09 13.53
N PHE A 913 -25.12 38.38 13.84
CA PHE A 913 -25.58 37.26 13.03
C PHE A 913 -26.07 37.72 11.64
N ARG A 914 -26.83 38.82 11.54
CA ARG A 914 -27.25 39.38 10.24
C ARG A 914 -26.06 39.83 9.40
N ILE A 915 -25.05 40.45 10.01
CA ILE A 915 -23.81 40.86 9.33
C ILE A 915 -23.06 39.63 8.81
N TYR A 916 -22.85 38.62 9.66
CA TYR A 916 -22.20 37.38 9.29
C TYR A 916 -22.95 36.66 8.14
N TYR A 917 -24.27 36.52 8.28
CA TYR A 917 -25.12 35.82 7.33
C TYR A 917 -25.14 36.53 5.97
N LEU A 918 -25.35 37.85 5.95
CA LEU A 918 -25.40 38.62 4.71
C LEU A 918 -24.01 38.67 4.06
N ALA A 919 -22.96 38.99 4.82
CA ALA A 919 -21.62 39.17 4.27
C ALA A 919 -21.00 37.83 3.85
N GLY A 920 -20.92 36.86 4.76
CA GLY A 920 -20.28 35.56 4.53
C GLY A 920 -21.21 34.57 3.84
N GLY A 921 -22.40 34.38 4.42
CA GLY A 921 -23.37 33.37 3.99
C GLY A 921 -24.05 33.65 2.65
N VAL A 922 -24.13 34.91 2.19
CA VAL A 922 -24.87 35.28 0.98
C VAL A 922 -24.00 35.95 -0.08
N LEU A 923 -23.29 37.04 0.26
CA LEU A 923 -22.70 37.93 -0.74
C LEU A 923 -21.24 37.59 -1.12
N THR A 924 -20.40 37.16 -0.17
CA THR A 924 -18.95 36.97 -0.39
C THR A 924 -18.64 36.12 -1.63
N VAL A 925 -19.20 34.91 -1.70
CA VAL A 925 -18.91 33.97 -2.80
C VAL A 925 -19.45 34.50 -4.13
N ALA A 926 -20.59 35.20 -4.11
CA ALA A 926 -21.20 35.80 -5.29
C ALA A 926 -20.33 36.89 -5.91
N TYR A 927 -19.79 37.82 -5.10
CA TYR A 927 -18.88 38.86 -5.59
C TYR A 927 -17.53 38.29 -6.05
N LEU A 928 -17.00 37.29 -5.35
CA LEU A 928 -15.77 36.60 -5.79
C LEU A 928 -15.96 35.89 -7.14
N GLY A 929 -17.08 35.17 -7.29
CA GLY A 929 -17.46 34.51 -8.53
C GLY A 929 -17.79 35.49 -9.65
N ALA A 930 -18.46 36.61 -9.36
CA ALA A 930 -18.74 37.67 -10.34
C ALA A 930 -17.46 38.28 -10.92
N GLY A 931 -16.42 38.47 -10.10
CA GLY A 931 -15.11 38.92 -10.60
C GLY A 931 -14.45 37.89 -11.52
N ALA A 932 -14.65 36.58 -11.28
CA ALA A 932 -14.19 35.54 -12.20
C ALA A 932 -15.04 35.49 -13.49
N ALA A 933 -16.36 35.59 -13.37
CA ALA A 933 -17.31 35.67 -14.49
C ALA A 933 -17.05 36.88 -15.39
N TRP A 934 -16.66 38.02 -14.80
CA TRP A 934 -16.26 39.23 -15.53
C TRP A 934 -15.13 38.97 -16.52
N LEU A 935 -14.22 38.04 -16.24
CA LEU A 935 -13.15 37.66 -17.17
C LEU A 935 -13.60 36.72 -18.29
N LEU A 936 -14.71 36.02 -18.09
CA LEU A 936 -15.20 34.96 -18.98
C LEU A 936 -16.34 35.41 -19.89
N LEU A 937 -17.21 36.30 -19.41
CA LEU A 937 -18.40 36.74 -20.12
C LEU A 937 -18.08 37.84 -21.16
N PRO A 938 -18.88 37.98 -22.24
CA PRO A 938 -18.83 39.13 -23.15
C PRO A 938 -19.49 40.37 -22.53
N ARG A 939 -19.15 41.59 -23.02
CA ARG A 939 -19.56 42.89 -22.43
C ARG A 939 -21.05 42.97 -22.05
N ARG A 940 -21.97 42.73 -22.99
CA ARG A 940 -23.43 42.77 -22.73
C ARG A 940 -23.87 41.87 -21.57
N ARG A 941 -23.29 40.67 -21.45
CA ARG A 941 -23.61 39.74 -20.36
C ARG A 941 -22.97 40.14 -19.04
N ARG A 942 -21.85 40.87 -19.05
CA ARG A 942 -21.24 41.43 -17.83
C ARG A 942 -22.11 42.52 -17.23
N ASP A 943 -22.64 43.41 -18.06
CA ASP A 943 -23.46 44.53 -17.59
C ASP A 943 -24.77 44.01 -17.00
N VAL A 944 -25.42 43.05 -17.67
CA VAL A 944 -26.59 42.33 -17.13
C VAL A 944 -26.26 41.59 -15.83
N MET A 945 -25.13 40.89 -15.76
CA MET A 945 -24.70 40.20 -14.54
C MET A 945 -24.48 41.17 -13.38
N VAL A 946 -23.83 42.31 -13.61
CA VAL A 946 -23.61 43.31 -12.55
C VAL A 946 -24.91 43.95 -12.12
N GLY A 947 -25.80 44.31 -13.06
CA GLY A 947 -27.13 44.83 -12.73
C GLY A 947 -27.95 43.83 -11.91
N ALA A 948 -27.97 42.57 -12.33
CA ALA A 948 -28.65 41.48 -11.61
C ALA A 948 -28.03 41.22 -10.24
N LEU A 949 -26.69 41.25 -10.11
CA LEU A 949 -25.99 41.07 -8.84
C LEU A 949 -26.30 42.21 -7.88
N VAL A 950 -26.32 43.47 -8.35
CA VAL A 950 -26.67 44.62 -7.51
C VAL A 950 -28.12 44.51 -7.03
N ALA A 951 -29.07 44.23 -7.93
CA ALA A 951 -30.47 44.03 -7.57
C ALA A 951 -30.65 42.87 -6.56
N ALA A 952 -29.97 41.73 -6.80
CA ALA A 952 -29.99 40.58 -5.91
C ALA A 952 -29.35 40.88 -4.55
N SER A 953 -28.27 41.68 -4.50
CA SER A 953 -27.65 42.11 -3.25
C SER A 953 -28.60 42.98 -2.41
N PHE A 954 -29.32 43.91 -3.03
CA PHE A 954 -30.33 44.73 -2.34
C PHE A 954 -31.51 43.87 -1.86
N ALA A 955 -32.02 42.98 -2.72
CA ALA A 955 -33.12 42.08 -2.35
C ALA A 955 -32.73 41.13 -1.22
N ALA A 956 -31.50 40.57 -1.25
CA ALA A 956 -30.97 39.74 -0.20
C ALA A 956 -30.75 40.52 1.11
N ALA A 957 -30.22 41.74 1.04
CA ALA A 957 -30.06 42.59 2.21
C ALA A 957 -31.41 42.93 2.85
N ALA A 958 -32.41 43.33 2.06
CA ALA A 958 -33.77 43.56 2.54
C ALA A 958 -34.38 42.31 3.17
N ALA A 959 -34.22 41.14 2.52
CA ALA A 959 -34.72 39.87 3.05
C ALA A 959 -34.07 39.48 4.38
N VAL A 960 -32.76 39.72 4.56
CA VAL A 960 -32.05 39.42 5.81
C VAL A 960 -32.38 40.43 6.92
N LEU A 961 -32.56 41.71 6.58
CA LEU A 961 -32.90 42.75 7.55
C LEU A 961 -34.33 42.62 8.06
N LEU A 962 -35.28 42.32 7.17
CA LEU A 962 -36.70 42.17 7.51
C LEU A 962 -37.03 40.80 8.13
N ALA A 963 -36.15 39.81 7.99
CA ALA A 963 -36.37 38.49 8.55
C ALA A 963 -36.34 38.54 10.11
N PRO A 964 -37.35 37.96 10.78
CA PRO A 964 -37.32 37.76 12.21
C PRO A 964 -36.21 36.77 12.57
N VAL A 965 -35.54 37.04 13.68
CA VAL A 965 -34.39 36.26 14.15
C VAL A 965 -34.82 35.52 15.41
N ASP A 966 -34.67 34.19 15.42
CA ASP A 966 -34.95 33.36 16.58
C ASP A 966 -33.86 33.55 17.64
N THR A 967 -34.20 34.34 18.68
CA THR A 967 -33.29 34.66 19.79
C THR A 967 -32.99 33.45 20.67
N ALA A 968 -33.86 32.43 20.71
CA ALA A 968 -33.62 31.20 21.46
C ALA A 968 -32.60 30.31 20.73
N ALA A 969 -32.69 30.22 19.40
CA ALA A 969 -31.71 29.52 18.56
C ALA A 969 -30.33 30.20 18.60
N LEU A 970 -30.28 31.53 18.70
CA LEU A 970 -29.05 32.30 18.90
C LEU A 970 -28.41 32.06 20.26
N ALA A 971 -29.19 32.08 21.34
CA ALA A 971 -28.71 31.81 22.69
C ALA A 971 -28.21 30.36 22.88
N GLY A 972 -28.73 29.42 22.08
CA GLY A 972 -28.28 28.04 22.04
C GLY A 972 -26.96 27.80 21.28
N ALA A 973 -26.55 28.73 20.41
CA ALA A 973 -25.28 28.66 19.70
C ALA A 973 -24.14 29.15 20.62
N GLY A 974 -23.22 28.27 21.00
CA GLY A 974 -22.04 28.67 21.77
C GLY A 974 -21.23 29.74 21.03
N SER A 975 -20.57 30.64 21.76
CA SER A 975 -19.76 31.74 21.17
C SER A 975 -18.71 31.26 20.17
N ALA A 976 -18.29 30.00 20.26
CA ALA A 976 -17.33 29.37 19.37
C ALA A 976 -17.89 28.85 18.04
N ARG A 977 -19.21 28.94 17.78
CA ARG A 977 -19.85 28.38 16.57
C ARG A 977 -20.82 29.36 15.94
N PRO A 978 -20.82 29.55 14.61
CA PRO A 978 -21.85 30.35 13.96
C PRO A 978 -23.24 29.72 14.13
N PRO A 979 -24.29 30.50 14.39
CA PRO A 979 -25.65 30.00 14.56
C PRO A 979 -26.15 29.32 13.30
N SER A 980 -27.08 28.37 13.46
CA SER A 980 -27.68 27.69 12.30
C SER A 980 -28.38 28.69 11.38
N ASN A 981 -28.36 28.42 10.07
CA ASN A 981 -29.04 29.28 9.10
C ASN A 981 -30.57 29.39 9.34
N HIS A 982 -31.15 28.45 10.08
CA HIS A 982 -32.56 28.44 10.48
C HIS A 982 -32.87 29.42 11.63
N ALA A 983 -31.85 29.99 12.28
CA ALA A 983 -32.04 31.08 13.25
C ALA A 983 -32.53 32.38 12.59
N LEU A 984 -32.40 32.51 11.27
CA LEU A 984 -33.04 33.56 10.48
C LEU A 984 -34.34 33.00 9.88
N LEU A 985 -35.48 33.40 10.43
CA LEU A 985 -36.79 32.88 10.03
C LEU A 985 -37.21 33.47 8.68
N GLY A 986 -37.92 32.68 7.87
CA GLY A 986 -38.39 33.07 6.54
C GLY A 986 -37.51 32.55 5.40
N HIS A 987 -37.62 33.18 4.23
CA HIS A 987 -37.10 32.63 2.96
C HIS A 987 -35.76 33.24 2.53
N ALA A 988 -35.05 33.95 3.41
CA ALA A 988 -33.77 34.60 3.09
C ALA A 988 -32.67 33.61 2.67
N TYR A 989 -32.76 32.35 3.11
CA TYR A 989 -31.83 31.29 2.72
C TYR A 989 -31.85 30.97 1.22
N LEU A 990 -32.95 31.27 0.50
CA LEU A 990 -33.03 31.09 -0.94
C LEU A 990 -32.01 31.98 -1.67
N TRP A 991 -31.78 33.20 -1.16
CA TRP A 991 -30.74 34.09 -1.69
C TRP A 991 -29.34 33.54 -1.43
N ALA A 992 -29.10 32.97 -0.24
CA ALA A 992 -27.84 32.29 0.07
C ALA A 992 -27.57 31.13 -0.91
N ILE A 993 -28.56 30.30 -1.22
CA ILE A 993 -28.42 29.20 -2.18
C ILE A 993 -28.14 29.75 -3.58
N ALA A 994 -28.96 30.67 -4.08
CA ALA A 994 -28.84 31.19 -5.43
C ALA A 994 -27.49 31.88 -5.68
N LEU A 995 -27.09 32.78 -4.78
CA LEU A 995 -25.87 33.58 -4.91
C LEU A 995 -24.59 32.77 -4.66
N ASN A 996 -24.60 31.84 -3.71
CA ASN A 996 -23.45 30.93 -3.52
C ASN A 996 -23.31 29.95 -4.68
N SER A 997 -24.40 29.39 -5.22
CA SER A 997 -24.32 28.50 -6.38
C SER A 997 -23.77 29.23 -7.59
N PHE A 998 -24.28 30.44 -7.88
CA PHE A 998 -23.72 31.31 -8.91
C PHE A 998 -22.23 31.57 -8.68
N GLY A 999 -21.87 32.03 -7.48
CA GLY A 999 -20.49 32.37 -7.15
C GLY A 999 -19.53 31.19 -7.26
N THR A 1000 -19.95 30.00 -6.80
CA THR A 1000 -19.16 28.77 -6.83
C THR A 1000 -18.94 28.28 -8.26
N ILE A 1001 -19.98 28.27 -9.10
CA ILE A 1001 -19.88 27.87 -10.51
C ILE A 1001 -18.84 28.73 -11.23
N PHE A 1002 -18.84 30.04 -11.02
CA PHE A 1002 -17.89 30.92 -11.71
C PHE A 1002 -16.50 30.95 -11.06
N LEU A 1003 -16.41 30.88 -9.73
CA LEU A 1003 -15.13 30.91 -9.03
C LEU A 1003 -14.35 29.60 -9.21
N ILE A 1004 -14.98 28.46 -8.93
CA ILE A 1004 -14.36 27.12 -9.08
C ILE A 1004 -14.41 26.70 -10.55
N GLY A 1005 -15.59 26.71 -11.18
CA GLY A 1005 -15.74 26.26 -12.56
C GLY A 1005 -14.98 27.15 -13.55
N GLY A 1006 -14.95 28.48 -13.35
CA GLY A 1006 -14.15 29.39 -14.16
C GLY A 1006 -12.64 29.19 -14.00
N SER A 1007 -12.18 28.86 -12.80
CA SER A 1007 -10.79 28.50 -12.54
C SER A 1007 -10.41 27.17 -13.19
N LEU A 1008 -11.24 26.12 -13.05
CA LEU A 1008 -11.05 24.82 -13.69
C LEU A 1008 -11.07 24.92 -15.22
N TYR A 1009 -12.02 25.67 -15.79
CA TYR A 1009 -12.09 25.92 -17.23
C TYR A 1009 -10.80 26.60 -17.74
N SER A 1010 -10.28 27.57 -16.99
CA SER A 1010 -9.02 28.23 -17.34
C SER A 1010 -7.80 27.31 -17.23
N ILE A 1011 -7.80 26.37 -16.27
CA ILE A 1011 -6.78 25.31 -16.14
C ILE A 1011 -6.80 24.39 -17.35
N VAL A 1012 -7.99 23.89 -17.74
CA VAL A 1012 -8.16 23.02 -18.91
C VAL A 1012 -7.71 23.72 -20.20
N ARG A 1013 -7.94 25.03 -20.33
CA ARG A 1013 -7.50 25.85 -21.47
C ARG A 1013 -6.02 26.26 -21.41
N GLY A 1014 -5.27 25.79 -20.40
CA GLY A 1014 -3.84 26.09 -20.23
C GLY A 1014 -3.53 27.56 -19.88
N ARG A 1015 -4.53 28.34 -19.47
CA ARG A 1015 -4.39 29.78 -19.21
C ARG A 1015 -4.15 30.02 -17.72
N ARG A 1016 -2.99 30.58 -17.38
CA ARG A 1016 -2.62 30.96 -15.99
C ARG A 1016 -2.88 29.84 -14.98
N VAL A 1017 -2.53 28.60 -15.37
CA VAL A 1017 -2.84 27.35 -14.63
C VAL A 1017 -2.50 27.43 -13.15
N ARG A 1018 -1.32 27.96 -12.80
CA ARG A 1018 -0.90 28.08 -11.39
C ARG A 1018 -1.77 29.03 -10.57
N THR A 1019 -2.16 30.17 -11.14
CA THR A 1019 -3.03 31.15 -10.48
C THR A 1019 -4.40 30.55 -10.20
N ASN A 1020 -4.99 29.93 -11.21
CA ASN A 1020 -6.32 29.33 -11.11
C ASN A 1020 -6.33 28.09 -10.21
N LEU A 1021 -5.22 27.35 -10.11
CA LEU A 1021 -5.09 26.22 -9.19
C LEU A 1021 -5.15 26.67 -7.73
N TRP A 1022 -4.41 27.71 -7.35
CA TRP A 1022 -4.43 28.24 -5.99
C TRP A 1022 -5.79 28.87 -5.61
N ILE A 1023 -6.42 29.58 -6.55
CA ILE A 1023 -7.77 30.14 -6.35
C ILE A 1023 -8.81 29.03 -6.17
N ALA A 1024 -8.81 28.02 -7.05
CA ALA A 1024 -9.73 26.88 -6.95
C ALA A 1024 -9.49 26.06 -5.68
N ALA A 1025 -8.24 25.79 -5.32
CA ALA A 1025 -7.90 25.08 -4.10
C ALA A 1025 -8.38 25.84 -2.85
N GLY A 1026 -8.13 27.15 -2.78
CA GLY A 1026 -8.63 27.98 -1.69
C GLY A 1026 -10.16 27.96 -1.60
N ALA A 1027 -10.87 28.10 -2.73
CA ALA A 1027 -12.33 28.05 -2.79
C ALA A 1027 -12.90 26.71 -2.32
N ILE A 1028 -12.27 25.61 -2.72
CA ILE A 1028 -12.69 24.26 -2.31
C ILE A 1028 -12.45 24.06 -0.82
N VAL A 1029 -11.33 24.51 -0.25
CA VAL A 1029 -11.07 24.39 1.19
C VAL A 1029 -12.14 25.14 1.99
N VAL A 1030 -12.45 26.39 1.64
CA VAL A 1030 -13.54 27.13 2.31
C VAL A 1030 -14.87 26.40 2.16
N ALA A 1031 -15.24 26.02 0.93
CA ALA A 1031 -16.53 25.36 0.66
C ALA A 1031 -16.70 24.03 1.40
N LEU A 1032 -15.63 23.23 1.53
CA LEU A 1032 -15.65 21.99 2.29
C LEU A 1032 -15.72 22.25 3.80
N SER A 1033 -14.95 23.20 4.32
CA SER A 1033 -14.97 23.55 5.75
C SER A 1033 -16.32 24.12 6.19
N THR A 1034 -16.93 25.02 5.40
CA THR A 1034 -18.29 25.52 5.64
C THR A 1034 -19.37 24.47 5.30
N GLY A 1035 -19.06 23.48 4.46
CA GLY A 1035 -19.95 22.34 4.20
C GLY A 1035 -20.03 21.37 5.38
N LEU A 1036 -18.90 21.12 6.05
CA LEU A 1036 -18.79 20.25 7.22
C LEU A 1036 -19.55 20.80 8.44
N SER A 1037 -19.66 22.12 8.57
CA SER A 1037 -20.49 22.74 9.63
C SER A 1037 -21.98 22.45 9.47
N ARG A 1038 -22.47 22.29 8.23
CA ARG A 1038 -23.86 21.86 7.96
C ARG A 1038 -24.14 20.42 8.39
N GLY A 1039 -23.09 19.60 8.51
CA GLY A 1039 -23.15 18.22 9.04
C GLY A 1039 -22.96 18.12 10.56
N GLY A 1040 -22.96 19.25 11.28
CA GLY A 1040 -22.81 19.29 12.75
C GLY A 1040 -21.36 19.34 13.26
N THR A 1041 -20.36 19.37 12.37
CA THR A 1041 -18.93 19.39 12.75
C THR A 1041 -18.33 20.77 12.52
N TYR A 1042 -18.15 21.55 13.60
CA TYR A 1042 -17.68 22.94 13.54
C TYR A 1042 -16.16 23.10 13.78
N SER A 1043 -15.46 22.05 14.17
CA SER A 1043 -14.07 22.12 14.69
C SER A 1043 -13.02 22.59 13.68
N PHE A 1044 -13.33 22.61 12.38
CA PHE A 1044 -12.37 22.94 11.30
C PHE A 1044 -12.77 24.15 10.45
N VAL A 1045 -13.85 24.86 10.81
CA VAL A 1045 -14.41 25.96 10.01
C VAL A 1045 -13.41 27.11 9.89
N TYR A 1046 -13.00 27.70 11.02
CA TYR A 1046 -12.11 28.87 11.05
C TYR A 1046 -10.70 28.56 10.50
N ALA A 1047 -10.19 27.35 10.74
CA ALA A 1047 -8.91 26.91 10.19
C ALA A 1047 -8.98 26.77 8.66
N GLY A 1048 -10.08 26.20 8.15
CA GLY A 1048 -10.32 26.08 6.73
C GLY A 1048 -10.52 27.42 6.03
N GLU A 1049 -11.22 28.36 6.68
CA GLU A 1049 -11.38 29.74 6.20
C GLU A 1049 -10.06 30.47 6.09
N LEU A 1050 -9.23 30.41 7.13
CA LEU A 1050 -7.90 31.00 7.15
C LEU A 1050 -7.00 30.44 6.03
N VAL A 1051 -6.93 29.11 5.94
CA VAL A 1051 -6.15 28.42 4.89
C VAL A 1051 -6.70 28.78 3.51
N GLY A 1052 -8.02 28.73 3.34
CA GLY A 1052 -8.69 29.03 2.09
C GLY A 1052 -8.41 30.44 1.57
N VAL A 1053 -8.54 31.46 2.43
CA VAL A 1053 -8.23 32.86 2.09
C VAL A 1053 -6.74 33.04 1.80
N ALA A 1054 -5.84 32.40 2.55
CA ALA A 1054 -4.41 32.48 2.30
C ALA A 1054 -4.03 31.89 0.93
N LEU A 1055 -4.64 30.76 0.55
CA LEU A 1055 -4.45 30.13 -0.76
C LEU A 1055 -4.98 31.01 -1.90
N MET A 1056 -6.18 31.58 -1.75
CA MET A 1056 -6.73 32.52 -2.72
C MET A 1056 -5.84 33.75 -2.88
N PHE A 1057 -5.43 34.37 -1.76
CA PHE A 1057 -4.52 35.51 -1.72
C PHE A 1057 -3.24 35.22 -2.52
N TYR A 1058 -2.60 34.09 -2.23
CA TYR A 1058 -1.39 33.66 -2.92
C TYR A 1058 -1.63 33.50 -4.43
N GLY A 1059 -2.74 32.86 -4.82
CA GLY A 1059 -3.14 32.72 -6.22
C GLY A 1059 -3.25 34.05 -6.95
N PHE A 1060 -3.93 35.04 -6.36
CA PHE A 1060 -4.15 36.34 -6.97
C PHE A 1060 -2.89 37.21 -7.08
N THR A 1061 -1.89 37.06 -6.18
CA THR A 1061 -0.62 37.81 -6.29
C THR A 1061 0.18 37.49 -7.58
N PHE A 1062 -0.06 36.33 -8.22
CA PHE A 1062 0.58 35.97 -9.48
C PHE A 1062 0.01 36.70 -10.72
N THR A 1063 -1.16 37.34 -10.61
CA THR A 1063 -1.80 38.04 -11.74
C THR A 1063 -1.12 39.35 -12.14
N SER A 1064 -0.25 39.90 -11.28
CA SER A 1064 0.34 41.24 -11.42
C SER A 1064 1.61 41.32 -12.27
N ARG A 1065 2.10 40.22 -12.86
CA ARG A 1065 3.26 40.26 -13.78
C ARG A 1065 2.79 40.42 -15.23
N PRO A 1066 3.09 41.56 -15.91
CA PRO A 1066 2.74 41.73 -17.31
C PRO A 1066 3.44 40.66 -18.17
N PRO A 1067 2.76 40.10 -19.19
CA PRO A 1067 3.40 39.22 -20.16
C PRO A 1067 4.52 39.98 -20.87
N ARG A 1068 5.70 39.36 -20.95
CA ARG A 1068 6.82 39.87 -21.74
C ARG A 1068 6.40 39.78 -23.21
N ALA A 1069 6.27 40.92 -23.89
CA ALA A 1069 5.97 40.96 -25.32
C ALA A 1069 6.91 40.01 -26.06
N ALA A 1070 6.34 39.09 -26.85
CA ALA A 1070 7.11 38.14 -27.63
C ALA A 1070 7.89 38.94 -28.68
N ALA A 1071 9.22 38.87 -28.63
CA ALA A 1071 10.08 39.41 -29.66
C ALA A 1071 9.72 38.75 -31.00
N LEU A 1072 9.33 39.57 -31.97
CA LEU A 1072 9.18 39.19 -33.37
C LEU A 1072 10.49 38.52 -33.82
N ARG A 1073 10.39 37.31 -34.37
CA ARG A 1073 11.55 36.62 -34.97
C ARG A 1073 11.87 37.31 -36.30
N PRO A 1074 13.15 37.60 -36.61
CA PRO A 1074 13.54 38.02 -37.94
C PRO A 1074 13.44 36.84 -38.92
N GLU A 1075 12.96 37.11 -40.13
CA GLU A 1075 12.87 36.14 -41.21
C GLU A 1075 14.26 35.67 -41.70
N PRO A 1076 14.38 34.42 -42.17
CA PRO A 1076 15.63 33.91 -42.74
C PRO A 1076 15.87 34.48 -44.14
N THR A 1077 16.93 35.27 -44.29
CA THR A 1077 17.44 35.73 -45.59
C THR A 1077 17.94 34.54 -46.42
N GLY A 1078 17.42 34.43 -47.65
CA GLY A 1078 17.71 33.36 -48.60
C GLY A 1078 19.17 33.32 -49.08
N SER A 1079 19.61 32.11 -49.39
CA SER A 1079 20.93 31.79 -49.97
C SER A 1079 21.00 32.23 -51.43
N VAL A 1080 21.99 33.08 -51.75
CA VAL A 1080 22.45 33.33 -53.12
C VAL A 1080 23.61 32.37 -53.40
N ALA A 1081 23.53 31.64 -54.51
CA ALA A 1081 24.61 30.83 -55.07
C ALA A 1081 25.58 31.73 -55.86
N PRO A 1082 26.91 31.49 -55.86
CA PRO A 1082 27.80 32.20 -56.75
C PRO A 1082 27.94 31.46 -58.09
N VAL A 1083 27.80 32.22 -59.16
CA VAL A 1083 28.36 31.96 -60.49
C VAL A 1083 29.77 32.58 -60.50
N GLY A 1084 30.75 31.86 -61.05
CA GLY A 1084 32.12 32.33 -61.25
C GLY A 1084 33.15 31.38 -60.68
#